data_AF-A0A3N7ACB8-F1
#
_entry.id   AF-A0A3N7ACB8-F1
#
_cell.length_a   1.000
_cell.length_b   1.000
_cell.length_c   1.000
_cell.angle_alpha   90.00
_cell.angle_beta   90.00
_cell.angle_gamma   90.00
#
_symmetry.space_group_name_H-M   'P 1'
#
loop_
_entity.id
_entity.type
_entity.pdbx_description
1 polymer ?
#
loop_
_entity_poly.entity_id
_entity_poly.type
_entity_poly.pdbx_seq_one_letter_code
_entity_poly.pdbx_strand_id
1 'polypeptide(L)'
;MRKSLFAIGLLAISYSVQAQILCHVDTNANMYVSEGTLVYSGGGVQTRGNGLLDVHGNIMVVGSATDGFKTIDAGGADKTDGGNIILRLNTPASFATSTYGQLYIDGLSQSNISGVVTKEYRTTSNGSGNYFQQVALPFSGKAYNSLSTEVGKVFNTGRYDNPILKWDNANAVSITTLNLAPTSTTWDASGYYMLKVKNNDWNPSTPAGAATVFNINGKPYAPYAGVITLQNGGKSNLGASNVVFGANGNAVNQYNEKYNTYLDDSFEFTLTPWSGTFGQNWYQFGNPFLTNIDLANIGYTEGGTTTDGNAVKNIWGIEYNPGTVVTLPNGSTYATGAQVVTYIATGDGVAPAVGDVNLDKMVIKPMQSFKIKLRDNSLQTLNFNTLRRFKSTARTSGTDYNVNAARNANVKSVTNTVKQLGVIGLDANGKELSRTYYVVSPGLTTGHQISAATSVQASAGKNLIGTYEEALNGGYDTNNQNYWLYINEANENNFQGKNVKLMSYYDQVKSYKFEIRENTELIPAGAHQLSSGIGFYYKAENGNLIEAKQGDIVPVTNEEANLYYGEPSNITLAVDNKANASRTLVVYDPSITNYIVRFDPKWKKADIQVYDMSGKLVISKKAVETSRDFVIELDGSVKNSYVVKIVSDKGETVNTKILK
;
A
#
# COMPACT_ATOMS: atom_id res chain seq x y z
N MET A 1 14.48 5.83 33.85
CA MET A 1 13.57 4.66 33.77
C MET A 1 13.45 4.04 35.16
N ARG A 2 12.28 4.14 35.81
CA ARG A 2 12.02 3.34 37.00
C ARG A 2 11.81 1.89 36.56
N LYS A 3 12.77 1.01 36.87
CA LYS A 3 12.61 -0.44 36.76
C LYS A 3 11.48 -0.82 37.72
N SER A 4 10.31 -1.11 37.19
CA SER A 4 9.20 -1.61 38.01
C SER A 4 9.38 -3.12 38.13
N LEU A 5 9.86 -3.55 39.29
CA LEU A 5 9.87 -4.94 39.71
C LEU A 5 8.40 -5.39 39.83
N PHE A 6 8.05 -6.52 39.21
CA PHE A 6 6.69 -7.05 39.14
C PHE A 6 6.03 -7.19 40.53
N ALA A 7 4.84 -6.62 40.69
CA ALA A 7 3.96 -6.92 41.81
C ALA A 7 3.29 -8.29 41.59
N ILE A 8 3.40 -9.12 42.62
CA ILE A 8 3.08 -10.54 42.70
C ILE A 8 1.56 -10.78 42.64
N GLY A 9 1.12 -11.60 41.69
CA GLY A 9 -0.20 -12.25 41.69
C GLY A 9 -0.03 -13.71 41.28
N LEU A 10 0.26 -14.56 42.27
CA LEU A 10 0.31 -16.04 42.24
C LEU A 10 0.84 -16.70 40.93
N LEU A 11 2.15 -16.62 40.69
CA LEU A 11 2.82 -17.31 39.59
C LEU A 11 3.91 -18.22 40.17
N ALA A 12 3.70 -19.54 40.10
CA ALA A 12 4.73 -20.53 40.42
C ALA A 12 5.73 -20.58 39.25
N ILE A 13 6.62 -19.60 39.17
CA ILE A 13 7.77 -19.61 38.25
C ILE A 13 8.90 -20.35 38.96
N SER A 14 9.14 -21.62 38.60
CA SER A 14 10.34 -22.34 39.03
C SER A 14 11.52 -21.90 38.16
N TYR A 15 12.32 -20.95 38.64
CA TYR A 15 13.61 -20.59 38.02
C TYR A 15 14.62 -21.73 38.23
N SER A 16 15.09 -22.38 37.16
CA SER A 16 16.23 -23.30 37.20
C SER A 16 17.45 -22.68 36.51
N VAL A 17 18.57 -22.59 37.23
CA VAL A 17 19.76 -21.77 36.86
C VAL A 17 20.65 -22.42 35.78
N GLN A 18 20.21 -23.50 35.12
CA GLN A 18 20.99 -24.23 34.09
C GLN A 18 20.16 -24.76 32.91
N ALA A 19 18.92 -24.30 32.68
CA ALA A 19 18.03 -24.92 31.70
C ALA A 19 17.99 -24.19 30.34
N GLN A 20 17.99 -24.98 29.25
CA GLN A 20 17.67 -24.59 27.87
C GLN A 20 16.27 -23.94 27.71
N ILE A 21 15.46 -23.99 28.77
CA ILE A 21 14.11 -23.44 28.91
C ILE A 21 14.08 -22.67 30.23
N LEU A 22 13.96 -21.35 30.16
CA LEU A 22 13.92 -20.47 31.33
C LEU A 22 12.48 -20.21 31.81
N CYS A 23 11.54 -20.09 30.88
CA CYS A 23 10.11 -19.89 31.18
C CYS A 23 9.34 -21.17 30.84
N HIS A 24 8.66 -21.75 31.82
CA HIS A 24 7.85 -22.95 31.64
C HIS A 24 6.42 -22.74 32.15
N VAL A 25 5.43 -22.97 31.29
CA VAL A 25 4.00 -23.00 31.67
C VAL A 25 3.52 -24.44 31.62
N ASP A 26 3.35 -25.05 32.79
CA ASP A 26 2.99 -26.47 32.90
C ASP A 26 1.49 -26.70 32.63
N THR A 27 1.11 -27.97 32.56
CA THR A 27 -0.27 -28.43 32.36
C THR A 27 -1.19 -27.80 33.41
N ASN A 28 -2.32 -27.26 32.96
CA ASN A 28 -3.32 -26.51 33.73
C ASN A 28 -2.85 -25.18 34.33
N ALA A 29 -1.63 -24.72 34.02
CA ALA A 29 -1.18 -23.38 34.40
C ALA A 29 -1.58 -22.35 33.34
N ASN A 30 -2.01 -21.17 33.78
CA ASN A 30 -2.34 -20.05 32.91
C ASN A 30 -1.44 -18.86 33.24
N MET A 31 -0.69 -18.37 32.26
CA MET A 31 0.09 -17.15 32.31
C MET A 31 -0.59 -16.10 31.46
N TYR A 32 -0.99 -15.00 32.08
CA TYR A 32 -1.65 -13.88 31.41
C TYR A 32 -0.69 -12.70 31.27
N VAL A 33 -0.56 -12.15 30.06
CA VAL A 33 0.23 -10.94 29.78
C VAL A 33 -0.71 -9.82 29.37
N SER A 34 -0.98 -8.91 30.30
CA SER A 34 -1.88 -7.77 30.09
C SER A 34 -1.44 -6.85 28.96
N GLU A 35 -2.40 -6.19 28.32
CA GLU A 35 -2.14 -5.12 27.35
C GLU A 35 -1.18 -4.06 27.93
N GLY A 36 -0.25 -3.58 27.09
CA GLY A 36 0.76 -2.59 27.51
C GLY A 36 1.94 -3.18 28.31
N THR A 37 1.88 -4.45 28.69
CA THR A 37 2.97 -5.13 29.42
C THR A 37 4.01 -5.68 28.45
N LEU A 38 5.26 -5.76 28.90
CA LEU A 38 6.34 -6.50 28.25
C LEU A 38 6.86 -7.57 29.22
N VAL A 39 6.79 -8.84 28.80
CA VAL A 39 7.48 -9.93 29.46
C VAL A 39 8.76 -10.24 28.68
N TYR A 40 9.87 -10.35 29.40
CA TYR A 40 11.17 -10.67 28.83
C TYR A 40 11.66 -12.03 29.36
N SER A 41 12.05 -12.91 28.43
CA SER A 41 12.76 -14.16 28.72
C SER A 41 14.14 -14.10 28.07
N GLY A 42 15.20 -14.13 28.89
CA GLY A 42 16.58 -14.21 28.44
C GLY A 42 17.06 -15.62 28.07
N GLY A 43 16.12 -16.54 27.85
CA GLY A 43 16.35 -17.96 27.55
C GLY A 43 15.09 -18.60 26.99
N GLY A 44 15.09 -19.93 26.82
CA GLY A 44 13.99 -20.64 26.16
C GLY A 44 12.62 -20.50 26.85
N VAL A 45 11.55 -20.70 26.08
CA VAL A 45 10.15 -20.69 26.55
C VAL A 45 9.47 -21.99 26.16
N GLN A 46 8.75 -22.61 27.09
CA GLN A 46 8.02 -23.86 26.83
C GLN A 46 6.65 -23.87 27.50
N THR A 47 5.63 -24.33 26.80
CA THR A 47 4.35 -24.72 27.40
C THR A 47 4.17 -26.24 27.35
N ARG A 48 3.47 -26.83 28.33
CA ARG A 48 3.15 -28.28 28.36
C ARG A 48 1.65 -28.54 28.44
N GLY A 49 1.19 -29.56 27.72
CA GLY A 49 -0.18 -30.05 27.79
C GLY A 49 -1.18 -28.98 27.35
N ASN A 50 -2.07 -28.57 28.25
CA ASN A 50 -3.01 -27.47 28.07
C ASN A 50 -2.56 -26.17 28.78
N GLY A 51 -1.31 -26.09 29.23
CA GLY A 51 -0.74 -24.87 29.81
C GLY A 51 -0.86 -23.70 28.83
N LEU A 52 -1.45 -22.60 29.30
CA LEU A 52 -1.85 -21.45 28.48
C LEU A 52 -0.97 -20.25 28.78
N LEU A 53 -0.38 -19.68 27.74
CA LEU A 53 0.25 -18.38 27.69
C LEU A 53 -0.65 -17.45 26.88
N ASP A 54 -1.46 -16.66 27.58
CA ASP A 54 -2.47 -15.77 27.03
C ASP A 54 -1.92 -14.34 26.92
N VAL A 55 -1.70 -13.85 25.70
CA VAL A 55 -0.89 -12.67 25.43
C VAL A 55 -1.73 -11.54 24.83
N HIS A 56 -2.01 -10.53 25.65
CA HIS A 56 -2.60 -9.25 25.23
C HIS A 56 -1.55 -8.14 25.06
N GLY A 57 -0.41 -8.26 25.74
CA GLY A 57 0.74 -7.36 25.66
C GLY A 57 1.84 -7.85 24.73
N ASN A 58 3.09 -7.79 25.18
CA ASN A 58 4.26 -8.17 24.38
C ASN A 58 5.09 -9.21 25.12
N ILE A 59 5.61 -10.19 24.39
CA ILE A 59 6.60 -11.15 24.88
C ILE A 59 7.85 -11.03 24.04
N MET A 60 8.99 -10.98 24.70
CA MET A 60 10.31 -10.95 24.10
C MET A 60 11.12 -12.14 24.60
N VAL A 61 11.46 -13.03 23.69
CA VAL A 61 12.33 -14.19 23.91
C VAL A 61 13.66 -13.92 23.24
N VAL A 62 14.70 -13.70 24.04
CA VAL A 62 16.06 -13.48 23.57
C VAL A 62 16.91 -14.58 24.17
N GLY A 63 17.11 -15.65 23.40
CA GLY A 63 17.88 -16.80 23.84
C GLY A 63 19.23 -16.91 23.13
N SER A 64 19.85 -18.06 23.31
CA SER A 64 21.06 -18.50 22.63
C SER A 64 20.78 -19.70 21.72
N ALA A 65 21.78 -20.14 20.96
CA ALA A 65 21.65 -21.29 20.07
C ALA A 65 21.31 -22.63 20.77
N THR A 66 21.39 -22.69 22.10
CA THR A 66 21.01 -23.89 22.89
C THR A 66 19.62 -23.79 23.50
N ASP A 67 19.00 -22.61 23.48
CA ASP A 67 17.66 -22.38 24.00
C ASP A 67 16.58 -22.82 22.99
N GLY A 68 15.38 -23.10 23.48
CA GLY A 68 14.24 -23.51 22.66
C GLY A 68 12.98 -22.69 22.87
N PHE A 69 12.15 -22.59 21.82
CA PHE A 69 10.77 -22.10 21.92
C PHE A 69 9.82 -23.25 21.56
N LYS A 70 9.11 -23.79 22.55
CA LYS A 70 8.45 -25.09 22.43
C LYS A 70 7.01 -25.08 22.97
N THR A 71 6.18 -25.91 22.36
CA THR A 71 4.87 -26.31 22.88
C THR A 71 4.85 -27.82 22.85
N ILE A 72 4.80 -28.47 24.01
CA ILE A 72 4.85 -29.93 24.13
C ILE A 72 3.53 -30.48 24.67
N ASP A 73 3.16 -31.69 24.29
CA ASP A 73 2.03 -32.39 24.87
C ASP A 73 2.34 -32.84 26.31
N ALA A 74 1.37 -33.46 26.99
CA ALA A 74 1.57 -33.94 28.36
C ALA A 74 2.66 -35.04 28.47
N GLY A 75 2.94 -35.77 27.38
CA GLY A 75 3.98 -36.79 27.29
C GLY A 75 5.36 -36.23 26.94
N GLY A 76 5.46 -34.94 26.62
CA GLY A 76 6.71 -34.26 26.29
C GLY A 76 7.07 -34.24 24.80
N ALA A 77 6.20 -34.73 23.91
CA ALA A 77 6.40 -34.63 22.46
C ALA A 77 5.97 -33.25 21.93
N ASP A 78 6.57 -32.78 20.83
CA ASP A 78 6.18 -31.51 20.21
C ASP A 78 4.72 -31.53 19.73
N LYS A 79 3.98 -30.48 20.07
CA LYS A 79 2.62 -30.27 19.57
C LYS A 79 2.61 -29.88 18.09
N THR A 80 1.51 -30.19 17.43
CA THR A 80 1.24 -29.79 16.03
C THR A 80 0.04 -28.85 15.90
N ASP A 81 -0.75 -28.71 16.96
CA ASP A 81 -1.91 -27.86 17.13
C ASP A 81 -1.59 -26.61 17.96
N GLY A 82 -2.42 -25.57 17.81
CA GLY A 82 -2.32 -24.33 18.58
C GLY A 82 -3.04 -24.39 19.94
N GLY A 83 -3.24 -23.21 20.53
CA GLY A 83 -4.04 -23.03 21.75
C GLY A 83 -3.25 -22.89 23.05
N ASN A 84 -1.95 -23.19 23.04
CA ASN A 84 -1.10 -23.00 24.23
C ASN A 84 -0.50 -21.59 24.32
N ILE A 85 -0.14 -20.98 23.20
CA ILE A 85 0.39 -19.61 23.16
C ILE A 85 -0.52 -18.82 22.26
N ILE A 86 -1.28 -17.89 22.83
CA ILE A 86 -2.31 -17.15 22.10
C ILE A 86 -1.96 -15.66 22.08
N LEU A 87 -1.78 -15.11 20.88
CA LEU A 87 -1.65 -13.68 20.64
C LEU A 87 -3.04 -13.10 20.38
N ARG A 88 -3.56 -12.40 21.38
CA ARG A 88 -4.93 -11.90 21.39
C ARG A 88 -5.11 -10.65 20.54
N LEU A 89 -6.29 -10.51 19.95
CA LEU A 89 -6.78 -9.24 19.43
C LEU A 89 -7.60 -8.57 20.54
N ASN A 90 -7.07 -7.52 21.17
CA ASN A 90 -7.59 -7.01 22.44
C ASN A 90 -9.01 -6.45 22.34
N THR A 91 -9.35 -5.85 21.20
CA THR A 91 -10.68 -5.27 20.93
C THR A 91 -11.22 -5.73 19.57
N PRO A 92 -11.71 -6.98 19.45
CA PRO A 92 -12.13 -7.54 18.17
C PRO A 92 -13.24 -6.74 17.47
N ALA A 93 -14.13 -6.11 18.24
CA ALA A 93 -15.20 -5.25 17.71
C ALA A 93 -14.66 -4.03 16.92
N SER A 94 -13.46 -3.54 17.29
CA SER A 94 -12.79 -2.39 16.67
C SER A 94 -11.41 -2.79 16.12
N PHE A 95 -11.35 -3.94 15.43
CA PHE A 95 -10.10 -4.60 15.00
C PHE A 95 -9.12 -3.68 14.24
N ALA A 96 -9.62 -2.70 13.47
CA ALA A 96 -8.79 -1.81 12.68
C ALA A 96 -7.82 -0.97 13.55
N THR A 97 -8.29 -0.52 14.72
CA THR A 97 -7.53 0.30 15.69
C THR A 97 -7.08 -0.50 16.92
N SER A 98 -7.46 -1.78 17.01
CA SER A 98 -7.12 -2.64 18.15
C SER A 98 -5.62 -2.85 18.28
N THR A 99 -5.15 -2.88 19.52
CA THR A 99 -3.88 -3.49 19.92
C THR A 99 -4.01 -5.01 19.93
N TYR A 100 -2.87 -5.70 20.05
CA TYR A 100 -2.80 -7.16 20.04
C TYR A 100 -1.56 -7.67 20.74
N GLY A 101 -1.62 -8.93 21.16
CA GLY A 101 -0.49 -9.72 21.58
C GLY A 101 0.62 -9.77 20.52
N GLN A 102 1.86 -9.54 20.93
CA GLN A 102 3.02 -9.65 20.05
C GLN A 102 4.10 -10.55 20.63
N LEU A 103 4.79 -11.26 19.74
CA LEU A 103 5.88 -12.16 20.09
C LEU A 103 7.13 -11.81 19.30
N TYR A 104 8.19 -11.45 20.02
CA TYR A 104 9.53 -11.25 19.49
C TYR A 104 10.40 -12.45 19.89
N ILE A 105 11.06 -13.07 18.92
CA ILE A 105 12.03 -14.14 19.14
C ILE A 105 13.36 -13.71 18.53
N ASP A 106 14.45 -13.89 19.27
CA ASP A 106 15.80 -13.58 18.83
C ASP A 106 16.84 -14.53 19.43
N GLY A 107 17.96 -14.70 18.71
CA GLY A 107 19.06 -15.58 19.10
C GLY A 107 18.79 -17.09 18.97
N LEU A 108 17.58 -17.51 18.60
CA LEU A 108 17.22 -18.90 18.34
C LEU A 108 17.34 -19.24 16.85
N SER A 109 17.84 -20.44 16.53
CA SER A 109 17.73 -20.99 15.17
C SER A 109 16.33 -21.52 14.91
N GLN A 110 15.93 -21.61 13.63
CA GLN A 110 14.61 -22.14 13.27
C GLN A 110 14.40 -23.58 13.76
N SER A 111 15.45 -24.40 13.85
CA SER A 111 15.38 -25.79 14.36
C SER A 111 15.01 -25.87 15.83
N ASN A 112 15.26 -24.81 16.60
CA ASN A 112 14.95 -24.76 18.04
C ASN A 112 13.55 -24.18 18.32
N ILE A 113 12.80 -23.83 17.28
CA ILE A 113 11.44 -23.32 17.36
C ILE A 113 10.48 -24.43 16.92
N SER A 114 10.00 -25.21 17.89
CA SER A 114 8.93 -26.20 17.67
C SER A 114 7.57 -25.71 18.12
N GLY A 115 7.52 -24.63 18.91
CA GLY A 115 6.30 -24.10 19.49
C GLY A 115 5.30 -23.56 18.48
N VAL A 116 4.04 -23.98 18.61
CA VAL A 116 2.93 -23.50 17.79
C VAL A 116 2.22 -22.35 18.49
N VAL A 117 2.13 -21.21 17.80
CA VAL A 117 1.46 -20.00 18.27
C VAL A 117 0.12 -19.86 17.56
N THR A 118 -0.93 -19.57 18.32
CA THR A 118 -2.22 -19.12 17.80
C THR A 118 -2.23 -17.61 17.74
N LYS A 119 -2.46 -17.05 16.55
CA LYS A 119 -2.72 -15.62 16.37
C LYS A 119 -4.20 -15.41 16.09
N GLU A 120 -4.84 -14.60 16.92
CA GLU A 120 -6.18 -14.10 16.62
C GLU A 120 -6.10 -13.09 15.47
N TYR A 121 -6.90 -13.33 14.43
CA TYR A 121 -6.86 -12.61 13.18
C TYR A 121 -8.25 -12.09 12.81
N ARG A 122 -8.29 -10.80 12.47
CA ARG A 122 -9.43 -10.11 11.86
C ARG A 122 -8.88 -8.89 11.14
N THR A 123 -9.30 -8.66 9.90
CA THR A 123 -8.82 -7.52 9.10
C THR A 123 -9.92 -6.98 8.20
N THR A 124 -9.71 -5.78 7.66
CA THR A 124 -10.62 -5.19 6.68
C THR A 124 -10.60 -6.03 5.41
N SER A 125 -11.79 -6.37 4.92
CA SER A 125 -11.94 -7.02 3.62
C SER A 125 -11.36 -6.13 2.53
N ASN A 126 -10.45 -6.68 1.72
CA ASN A 126 -9.95 -5.93 0.58
C ASN A 126 -11.00 -5.77 -0.52
N GLY A 127 -12.15 -6.45 -0.51
CA GLY A 127 -13.12 -6.30 -1.59
C GLY A 127 -14.48 -6.89 -1.28
N SER A 128 -15.30 -6.99 -2.32
CA SER A 128 -16.60 -7.67 -2.29
C SER A 128 -16.82 -8.48 -3.57
N GLY A 129 -17.64 -9.53 -3.48
CA GLY A 129 -17.87 -10.48 -4.55
C GLY A 129 -16.67 -11.40 -4.76
N ASN A 130 -15.94 -11.17 -5.85
CA ASN A 130 -14.71 -11.88 -6.18
C ASN A 130 -13.54 -10.93 -6.00
N TYR A 131 -12.57 -11.29 -5.16
CA TYR A 131 -11.36 -10.49 -4.93
C TYR A 131 -10.25 -11.36 -4.34
N PHE A 132 -9.07 -10.79 -4.16
CA PHE A 132 -7.98 -11.42 -3.44
C PHE A 132 -7.74 -10.68 -2.13
N GLN A 133 -7.85 -11.39 -1.01
CA GLN A 133 -7.43 -10.88 0.29
C GLN A 133 -5.91 -10.96 0.37
N GLN A 134 -5.27 -9.81 0.58
CA GLN A 134 -3.83 -9.66 0.64
C GLN A 134 -3.36 -9.94 2.07
N VAL A 135 -2.43 -10.90 2.24
CA VAL A 135 -1.96 -11.33 3.56
C VAL A 135 -0.48 -11.69 3.57
N ALA A 136 0.10 -11.67 4.77
CA ALA A 136 1.36 -12.34 5.08
C ALA A 136 1.10 -13.54 5.99
N LEU A 137 1.99 -14.54 5.93
CA LEU A 137 1.94 -15.73 6.78
C LEU A 137 3.25 -15.81 7.58
N PRO A 138 3.34 -15.20 8.78
CA PRO A 138 4.55 -15.12 9.60
C PRO A 138 4.83 -16.44 10.34
N PHE A 139 4.62 -17.57 9.67
CA PHE A 139 4.74 -18.91 10.22
C PHE A 139 5.63 -19.77 9.33
N SER A 140 6.66 -20.37 9.91
CA SER A 140 7.58 -21.29 9.25
C SER A 140 6.96 -22.66 9.06
N GLY A 141 7.04 -23.21 7.84
CA GLY A 141 6.54 -24.55 7.53
C GLY A 141 5.03 -24.71 7.73
N LYS A 142 4.25 -23.62 7.67
CA LYS A 142 2.80 -23.69 7.77
C LYS A 142 2.21 -24.35 6.54
N ALA A 143 1.47 -25.44 6.73
CA ALA A 143 0.78 -26.13 5.64
C ALA A 143 -0.37 -25.27 5.09
N TYR A 144 -0.42 -25.07 3.78
CA TYR A 144 -1.42 -24.19 3.16
C TYR A 144 -2.85 -24.69 3.36
N ASN A 145 -3.06 -26.00 3.37
CA ASN A 145 -4.37 -26.61 3.58
C ASN A 145 -4.98 -26.31 4.96
N SER A 146 -4.15 -26.07 5.99
CA SER A 146 -4.62 -25.73 7.34
C SER A 146 -5.45 -24.45 7.37
N LEU A 147 -5.18 -23.50 6.46
CA LEU A 147 -5.92 -22.25 6.36
C LEU A 147 -7.41 -22.47 6.10
N SER A 148 -7.77 -23.55 5.39
CA SER A 148 -9.18 -23.81 5.07
C SER A 148 -10.03 -23.96 6.33
N THR A 149 -9.54 -24.73 7.31
CA THR A 149 -10.21 -24.93 8.58
C THR A 149 -10.15 -23.69 9.46
N GLU A 150 -9.00 -23.00 9.48
CA GLU A 150 -8.77 -21.84 10.35
C GLU A 150 -9.61 -20.61 9.97
N VAL A 151 -9.87 -20.41 8.68
CA VAL A 151 -10.71 -19.31 8.19
C VAL A 151 -12.15 -19.72 7.86
N GLY A 152 -12.45 -21.03 7.95
CA GLY A 152 -13.79 -21.57 7.70
C GLY A 152 -14.21 -21.54 6.22
N LYS A 153 -13.27 -21.74 5.30
CA LYS A 153 -13.48 -21.75 3.84
C LYS A 153 -12.69 -22.87 3.17
N VAL A 154 -13.17 -23.42 2.06
CA VAL A 154 -12.41 -24.40 1.27
C VAL A 154 -11.52 -23.71 0.22
N PHE A 155 -10.20 -23.84 0.35
CA PHE A 155 -9.26 -23.53 -0.72
C PHE A 155 -9.05 -24.74 -1.64
N ASN A 156 -8.69 -24.50 -2.90
CA ASN A 156 -8.34 -25.54 -3.87
C ASN A 156 -7.11 -25.16 -4.71
N THR A 157 -6.69 -26.06 -5.60
CA THR A 157 -5.51 -25.88 -6.45
C THR A 157 -5.81 -25.19 -7.79
N GLY A 158 -7.08 -24.88 -8.07
CA GLY A 158 -7.48 -24.23 -9.32
C GLY A 158 -7.15 -22.73 -9.29
N ARG A 159 -6.22 -22.27 -10.15
CA ARG A 159 -5.80 -20.86 -10.28
C ARG A 159 -6.95 -19.86 -10.37
N TYR A 160 -8.05 -20.24 -11.02
CA TYR A 160 -9.19 -19.37 -11.29
C TYR A 160 -10.41 -19.67 -10.43
N ASP A 161 -10.28 -20.57 -9.46
CA ASP A 161 -11.38 -20.95 -8.57
C ASP A 161 -11.20 -20.37 -7.16
N ASN A 162 -10.68 -21.13 -6.20
CA ASN A 162 -10.41 -20.66 -4.83
C ASN A 162 -8.95 -20.97 -4.42
N PRO A 163 -7.95 -20.43 -5.15
CA PRO A 163 -6.55 -20.71 -4.85
C PRO A 163 -6.02 -19.91 -3.66
N ILE A 164 -4.90 -20.40 -3.16
CA ILE A 164 -3.92 -19.62 -2.42
C ILE A 164 -2.78 -19.35 -3.41
N LEU A 165 -2.45 -18.07 -3.63
CA LEU A 165 -1.35 -17.67 -4.51
C LEU A 165 -0.24 -17.01 -3.69
N LYS A 166 1.00 -17.13 -4.16
CA LYS A 166 2.15 -16.37 -3.65
C LYS A 166 2.67 -15.45 -4.73
N TRP A 167 3.12 -14.25 -4.38
CA TRP A 167 3.79 -13.37 -5.32
C TRP A 167 5.25 -13.76 -5.56
N ASP A 168 5.66 -13.75 -6.82
CA ASP A 168 7.05 -13.87 -7.25
C ASP A 168 7.55 -12.50 -7.74
N ASN A 169 8.40 -11.89 -6.93
CA ASN A 169 9.00 -10.59 -7.23
C ASN A 169 9.86 -10.62 -8.49
N ALA A 170 10.59 -11.71 -8.77
CA ALA A 170 11.52 -11.74 -9.91
C ALA A 170 10.78 -11.76 -11.25
N ASN A 171 9.67 -12.51 -11.32
CA ASN A 171 8.89 -12.71 -12.54
C ASN A 171 7.64 -11.80 -12.63
N ALA A 172 7.41 -10.97 -11.60
CA ALA A 172 6.24 -10.10 -11.48
C ALA A 172 4.91 -10.86 -11.74
N VAL A 173 4.75 -12.00 -11.07
CA VAL A 173 3.60 -12.89 -11.26
C VAL A 173 3.21 -13.58 -9.96
N SER A 174 1.91 -13.83 -9.79
CA SER A 174 1.41 -14.69 -8.73
C SER A 174 1.55 -16.16 -9.13
N ILE A 175 2.25 -16.98 -8.35
CA ILE A 175 2.46 -18.40 -8.62
C ILE A 175 1.38 -19.28 -7.99
N THR A 176 1.01 -20.33 -8.70
CA THR A 176 0.01 -21.36 -8.30
C THR A 176 0.62 -22.68 -7.89
N THR A 177 1.95 -22.81 -7.89
CA THR A 177 2.65 -24.07 -7.57
C THR A 177 2.50 -24.49 -6.09
N LEU A 178 1.71 -23.74 -5.32
CA LEU A 178 1.25 -24.11 -4.00
C LEU A 178 0.18 -25.21 -4.16
N ASN A 179 0.57 -26.47 -3.96
CA ASN A 179 -0.42 -27.52 -3.82
C ASN A 179 -1.00 -27.50 -2.39
N LEU A 180 -2.14 -28.17 -2.18
CA LEU A 180 -2.77 -28.25 -0.86
C LEU A 180 -2.48 -29.59 -0.16
N ALA A 181 -1.39 -30.26 -0.54
CA ALA A 181 -0.91 -31.40 0.22
C ALA A 181 -0.38 -30.90 1.58
N PRO A 182 -0.48 -31.69 2.67
CA PRO A 182 0.06 -31.32 3.97
C PRO A 182 1.56 -30.97 3.95
N THR A 183 2.29 -31.49 2.97
CA THR A 183 3.74 -31.25 2.77
C THR A 183 4.06 -29.95 2.04
N SER A 184 3.07 -29.29 1.41
CA SER A 184 3.27 -27.97 0.81
C SER A 184 3.06 -26.90 1.86
N THR A 185 4.17 -26.27 2.20
CA THR A 185 4.27 -25.36 3.34
C THR A 185 4.91 -24.04 2.94
N THR A 186 4.72 -23.03 3.81
CA THR A 186 5.45 -21.76 3.70
C THR A 186 6.95 -21.96 3.82
N TRP A 187 7.69 -21.38 2.87
CA TRP A 187 9.15 -21.47 2.78
C TRP A 187 9.83 -20.11 2.74
N ASP A 188 9.08 -19.04 2.48
CA ASP A 188 9.56 -17.66 2.41
C ASP A 188 8.86 -16.84 3.48
N ALA A 189 9.63 -16.41 4.47
CA ALA A 189 9.13 -15.61 5.59
C ALA A 189 8.57 -14.25 5.15
N SER A 190 9.13 -13.66 4.10
CA SER A 190 8.71 -12.36 3.56
C SER A 190 7.63 -12.50 2.48
N GLY A 191 7.10 -13.70 2.30
CA GLY A 191 6.14 -14.00 1.25
C GLY A 191 4.87 -13.15 1.37
N TYR A 192 4.51 -12.50 0.27
CA TYR A 192 3.19 -11.93 0.06
C TYR A 192 2.26 -12.99 -0.55
N TYR A 193 1.12 -13.22 0.10
CA TYR A 193 0.13 -14.20 -0.30
C TYR A 193 -1.21 -13.54 -0.64
N MET A 194 -1.91 -14.15 -1.58
CA MET A 194 -3.25 -13.74 -2.02
C MET A 194 -4.20 -14.90 -1.79
N LEU A 195 -5.17 -14.71 -0.89
CA LEU A 195 -6.22 -15.67 -0.62
C LEU A 195 -7.44 -15.28 -1.44
N LYS A 196 -7.83 -16.10 -2.41
CA LYS A 196 -9.01 -15.78 -3.22
C LYS A 196 -10.27 -15.79 -2.34
N VAL A 197 -11.12 -14.79 -2.52
CA VAL A 197 -12.52 -14.79 -2.07
C VAL A 197 -13.39 -14.87 -3.31
N LYS A 198 -14.36 -15.78 -3.30
CA LYS A 198 -15.24 -16.04 -4.45
C LYS A 198 -16.68 -15.95 -3.97
N ASN A 199 -17.48 -15.11 -4.61
CA ASN A 199 -18.88 -14.89 -4.27
C ASN A 199 -19.11 -14.61 -2.76
N ASN A 200 -18.19 -13.87 -2.11
CA ASN A 200 -18.21 -13.60 -0.67
C ASN A 200 -18.27 -14.85 0.24
N ASP A 201 -17.74 -15.98 -0.21
CA ASP A 201 -17.67 -17.23 0.56
C ASP A 201 -16.78 -17.16 1.82
N TRP A 202 -16.03 -16.08 1.99
CA TRP A 202 -15.29 -15.74 3.21
C TRP A 202 -15.27 -14.23 3.43
N ASN A 203 -15.41 -13.80 4.69
CA ASN A 203 -15.28 -12.40 5.09
C ASN A 203 -14.24 -12.27 6.23
N PRO A 204 -13.04 -11.73 5.96
CA PRO A 204 -12.00 -11.56 6.98
C PRO A 204 -12.36 -10.52 8.06
N SER A 205 -13.35 -9.66 7.80
CA SER A 205 -13.84 -8.66 8.74
C SER A 205 -14.97 -9.16 9.64
N THR A 206 -15.58 -10.30 9.31
CA THR A 206 -16.73 -10.83 10.06
C THR A 206 -16.65 -12.36 10.10
N PRO A 207 -15.97 -12.93 11.11
CA PRO A 207 -15.95 -14.38 11.32
C PRO A 207 -17.38 -14.94 11.44
N ALA A 208 -17.60 -16.15 10.94
CA ALA A 208 -18.92 -16.77 10.90
C ALA A 208 -19.35 -17.32 12.29
N GLY A 209 -20.67 -17.39 12.50
CA GLY A 209 -21.25 -17.96 13.72
C GLY A 209 -21.02 -17.09 14.95
N ALA A 210 -20.71 -17.71 16.09
CA ALA A 210 -20.45 -17.03 17.36
C ALA A 210 -18.99 -16.56 17.53
N ALA A 211 -18.11 -16.84 16.56
CA ALA A 211 -16.70 -16.46 16.64
C ALA A 211 -16.52 -14.96 16.44
N THR A 212 -15.64 -14.34 17.24
CA THR A 212 -15.30 -12.91 17.14
C THR A 212 -13.99 -12.66 16.39
N VAL A 213 -13.18 -13.71 16.19
CA VAL A 213 -11.87 -13.72 15.52
C VAL A 213 -11.63 -15.06 14.80
N PHE A 214 -10.68 -15.09 13.85
CA PHE A 214 -10.11 -16.32 13.30
C PHE A 214 -8.84 -16.73 14.06
N ASN A 215 -8.61 -18.02 14.26
CA ASN A 215 -7.42 -18.53 14.96
C ASN A 215 -6.45 -19.14 13.95
N ILE A 216 -5.38 -18.42 13.64
CA ILE A 216 -4.36 -18.87 12.68
C ILE A 216 -3.17 -19.43 13.46
N ASN A 217 -2.84 -20.70 13.21
CA ASN A 217 -1.81 -21.40 13.97
C ASN A 217 -0.56 -21.63 13.14
N GLY A 218 0.59 -21.57 13.78
CA GLY A 218 1.85 -21.98 13.16
C GLY A 218 3.07 -21.73 14.03
N LYS A 219 4.21 -22.24 13.59
CA LYS A 219 5.50 -21.99 14.23
C LYS A 219 6.02 -20.62 13.79
N PRO A 220 6.37 -19.68 14.67
CA PRO A 220 6.92 -18.40 14.24
C PRO A 220 8.25 -18.58 13.52
N TYR A 221 8.56 -17.65 12.62
CA TYR A 221 9.91 -17.57 12.04
C TYR A 221 10.93 -17.13 13.09
N ALA A 222 12.11 -17.75 13.05
CA ALA A 222 13.32 -17.22 13.66
C ALA A 222 13.73 -15.88 13.00
N PRO A 223 14.62 -15.08 13.61
CA PRO A 223 15.27 -13.99 12.89
C PRO A 223 15.87 -14.47 11.57
N TYR A 224 15.86 -13.61 10.56
CA TYR A 224 16.53 -13.89 9.29
C TYR A 224 18.02 -14.11 9.50
N ALA A 225 18.58 -15.09 8.80
CA ALA A 225 20.02 -15.31 8.79
C ALA A 225 20.80 -14.19 8.07
N GLY A 226 20.13 -13.36 7.25
CA GLY A 226 20.75 -12.28 6.49
C GLY A 226 19.75 -11.23 6.00
N VAL A 227 20.24 -10.28 5.23
CA VAL A 227 19.42 -9.23 4.60
C VAL A 227 18.81 -9.73 3.30
N ILE A 228 17.65 -9.16 2.91
CA ILE A 228 17.03 -9.41 1.62
C ILE A 228 17.67 -8.49 0.58
N THR A 229 18.04 -9.07 -0.56
CA THR A 229 18.49 -8.30 -1.72
C THR A 229 17.30 -7.69 -2.45
N LEU A 230 17.35 -6.37 -2.66
CA LEU A 230 16.43 -5.65 -3.52
C LEU A 230 17.15 -5.35 -4.83
N GLN A 231 17.07 -6.30 -5.74
CA GLN A 231 17.52 -6.16 -7.12
C GLN A 231 16.68 -7.08 -7.99
N ASN A 232 16.47 -6.70 -9.24
CA ASN A 232 15.86 -7.54 -10.28
C ASN A 232 14.38 -7.90 -10.04
N GLY A 233 13.64 -7.16 -9.22
CA GLY A 233 12.17 -7.29 -9.14
C GLY A 233 11.51 -6.90 -10.46
N GLY A 234 10.74 -7.79 -11.08
CA GLY A 234 10.14 -7.60 -12.41
C GLY A 234 11.14 -7.33 -13.55
N LYS A 235 12.45 -7.40 -13.26
CA LYS A 235 13.68 -7.13 -14.06
C LYS A 235 13.68 -6.00 -15.10
N SER A 236 14.71 -5.15 -15.07
CA SER A 236 14.86 -3.92 -15.90
C SER A 236 16.10 -3.88 -16.82
N ASN A 237 16.30 -2.75 -17.50
CA ASN A 237 16.72 -2.54 -18.90
C ASN A 237 18.18 -2.93 -19.29
N LEU A 238 18.33 -4.01 -20.09
CA LEU A 238 19.38 -4.37 -21.10
C LEU A 238 19.76 -5.86 -21.04
N GLY A 239 19.37 -6.65 -22.06
CA GLY A 239 19.86 -8.03 -22.27
C GLY A 239 18.91 -9.18 -21.88
N ALA A 240 19.32 -10.41 -22.23
CA ALA A 240 18.48 -11.58 -22.53
C ALA A 240 17.68 -12.26 -21.38
N SER A 241 17.58 -11.66 -20.20
CA SER A 241 16.95 -12.29 -19.02
C SER A 241 15.93 -11.40 -18.28
N ASN A 242 15.25 -10.50 -19.00
CA ASN A 242 14.26 -9.56 -18.46
C ASN A 242 12.81 -10.04 -18.64
N VAL A 243 11.92 -9.68 -17.71
CA VAL A 243 10.48 -9.84 -17.94
C VAL A 243 10.07 -8.90 -19.06
N VAL A 244 9.48 -9.45 -20.12
CA VAL A 244 8.99 -8.66 -21.25
C VAL A 244 7.51 -8.41 -21.03
N PHE A 245 7.17 -7.23 -20.51
CA PHE A 245 5.77 -6.85 -20.29
C PHE A 245 5.00 -6.58 -21.60
N GLY A 246 5.72 -6.30 -22.68
CA GLY A 246 5.13 -5.97 -23.99
C GLY A 246 4.44 -4.61 -24.01
N ALA A 247 4.06 -4.16 -25.20
CA ALA A 247 3.38 -2.88 -25.37
C ALA A 247 2.09 -2.83 -24.54
N ASN A 248 1.95 -1.79 -23.71
CA ASN A 248 0.82 -1.60 -22.79
C ASN A 248 0.57 -2.78 -21.83
N GLY A 249 1.62 -3.57 -21.51
CA GLY A 249 1.51 -4.73 -20.61
C GLY A 249 0.77 -5.93 -21.20
N ASN A 250 0.66 -6.02 -22.54
CA ASN A 250 -0.10 -7.08 -23.21
C ASN A 250 0.63 -8.42 -23.35
N ALA A 251 1.91 -8.50 -23.00
CA ALA A 251 2.58 -9.79 -22.97
C ALA A 251 1.97 -10.67 -21.88
N VAL A 252 2.09 -11.99 -22.05
CA VAL A 252 1.54 -12.97 -21.13
C VAL A 252 2.63 -13.59 -20.27
N ASN A 253 2.27 -13.89 -19.03
CA ASN A 253 3.11 -14.68 -18.14
C ASN A 253 2.99 -16.19 -18.43
N GLN A 254 3.70 -17.01 -17.67
CA GLN A 254 3.69 -18.48 -17.78
C GLN A 254 2.32 -19.16 -17.52
N TYR A 255 1.32 -18.40 -17.07
CA TYR A 255 -0.06 -18.84 -16.85
C TYR A 255 -1.04 -18.30 -17.90
N ASN A 256 -0.53 -17.69 -18.98
CA ASN A 256 -1.30 -17.06 -20.06
C ASN A 256 -2.13 -15.84 -19.64
N GLU A 257 -1.77 -15.18 -18.54
CA GLU A 257 -2.41 -13.93 -18.12
C GLU A 257 -1.59 -12.75 -18.60
N LYS A 258 -2.27 -11.71 -19.08
CA LYS A 258 -1.61 -10.46 -19.48
C LYS A 258 -1.19 -9.67 -18.25
N TYR A 259 0.00 -9.09 -18.27
CA TYR A 259 0.52 -8.32 -17.14
C TYR A 259 -0.37 -7.12 -16.75
N ASN A 260 -0.97 -6.45 -17.74
CA ASN A 260 -1.90 -5.35 -17.51
C ASN A 260 -3.24 -5.71 -16.85
N THR A 261 -3.49 -7.00 -16.59
CA THR A 261 -4.71 -7.45 -15.92
C THR A 261 -4.56 -7.54 -14.40
N TYR A 262 -3.36 -7.42 -13.85
CA TYR A 262 -3.14 -7.57 -12.40
C TYR A 262 -1.99 -6.73 -11.84
N LEU A 263 -1.06 -6.23 -12.66
CA LEU A 263 -0.03 -5.29 -12.21
C LEU A 263 -0.63 -3.89 -12.08
N ASP A 264 -0.40 -3.30 -10.93
CA ASP A 264 -0.90 -1.99 -10.54
C ASP A 264 0.24 -1.25 -9.81
N ASP A 265 1.14 -0.66 -10.61
CA ASP A 265 2.28 0.12 -10.14
C ASP A 265 1.81 1.56 -9.84
N SER A 266 1.56 1.83 -8.56
CA SER A 266 1.05 3.12 -8.08
C SER A 266 2.01 4.31 -8.27
N PHE A 267 3.27 4.06 -8.64
CA PHE A 267 4.31 5.09 -8.70
C PHE A 267 4.50 5.63 -10.11
N GLU A 268 4.44 4.76 -11.12
CA GLU A 268 4.77 5.13 -12.50
C GLU A 268 3.50 5.18 -13.36
N PHE A 269 3.01 6.37 -13.68
CA PHE A 269 1.87 6.52 -14.60
C PHE A 269 2.01 7.83 -15.39
N THR A 270 2.98 7.85 -16.30
CA THR A 270 3.18 8.91 -17.30
C THR A 270 2.32 8.62 -18.55
N LEU A 271 2.32 9.52 -19.54
CA LEU A 271 1.55 9.44 -20.81
C LEU A 271 1.44 8.06 -21.48
N THR A 272 2.43 7.19 -21.28
CA THR A 272 2.43 5.81 -21.74
C THR A 272 2.86 4.89 -20.60
N PRO A 273 1.92 4.41 -19.77
CA PRO A 273 2.20 3.28 -18.89
C PRO A 273 2.87 2.17 -19.72
N TRP A 274 3.84 1.46 -19.14
CA TRP A 274 4.63 0.39 -19.81
C TRP A 274 5.72 0.84 -20.80
N SER A 275 5.90 2.14 -21.08
CA SER A 275 7.05 2.61 -21.88
C SER A 275 8.35 2.78 -21.07
N GLY A 276 8.24 2.83 -19.74
CA GLY A 276 9.34 3.02 -18.81
C GLY A 276 9.63 1.77 -17.99
N THR A 277 9.74 1.92 -16.68
CA THR A 277 10.04 0.86 -15.72
C THR A 277 8.80 0.34 -14.98
N PHE A 278 7.60 0.59 -15.53
CA PHE A 278 6.33 0.12 -14.96
C PHE A 278 6.37 -1.37 -14.66
N GLY A 279 6.08 -1.76 -13.41
CA GLY A 279 6.13 -3.16 -12.97
C GLY A 279 7.56 -3.73 -12.79
N GLN A 280 8.59 -2.98 -13.17
CA GLN A 280 10.00 -3.26 -12.88
C GLN A 280 10.44 -2.59 -11.57
N ASN A 281 11.49 -3.14 -10.97
CA ASN A 281 12.05 -2.73 -9.67
C ASN A 281 10.99 -2.60 -8.58
N TRP A 282 9.95 -3.44 -8.69
CA TRP A 282 8.77 -3.43 -7.84
C TRP A 282 8.69 -4.74 -7.07
N TYR A 283 8.49 -4.62 -5.76
CA TYR A 283 8.53 -5.72 -4.83
C TYR A 283 7.27 -5.71 -3.97
N GLN A 284 6.71 -6.88 -3.71
CA GLN A 284 5.63 -7.08 -2.75
C GLN A 284 6.13 -8.04 -1.68
N PHE A 285 5.93 -7.65 -0.42
CA PHE A 285 6.39 -8.39 0.74
C PHE A 285 5.28 -8.49 1.79
N GLY A 286 5.37 -9.54 2.60
CA GLY A 286 4.60 -9.71 3.83
C GLY A 286 5.43 -9.36 5.06
N ASN A 287 4.79 -8.95 6.17
CA ASN A 287 5.46 -8.91 7.46
C ASN A 287 5.80 -10.34 7.93
N PRO A 288 7.09 -10.67 8.09
CA PRO A 288 7.54 -12.03 8.42
C PRO A 288 7.39 -12.40 9.89
N PHE A 289 7.06 -11.44 10.77
CA PHE A 289 7.09 -11.61 12.21
C PHE A 289 5.71 -11.48 12.87
N LEU A 290 5.66 -11.93 14.13
CA LEU A 290 4.54 -11.69 15.06
C LEU A 290 4.70 -10.39 15.86
N THR A 291 5.63 -9.53 15.44
CA THR A 291 5.76 -8.11 15.83
C THR A 291 5.43 -7.21 14.65
N ASN A 292 5.22 -5.93 14.89
CA ASN A 292 5.16 -4.95 13.81
C ASN A 292 6.53 -4.80 13.13
N ILE A 293 6.51 -4.27 11.92
CA ILE A 293 7.70 -3.69 11.28
C ILE A 293 7.45 -2.22 10.94
N ASP A 294 8.45 -1.39 11.16
CA ASP A 294 8.37 0.06 10.95
C ASP A 294 9.13 0.45 9.68
N LEU A 295 8.41 0.92 8.67
CA LEU A 295 8.99 1.28 7.37
C LEU A 295 9.31 2.77 7.24
N ALA A 296 9.07 3.59 8.27
CA ALA A 296 9.15 5.04 8.14
C ALA A 296 10.54 5.53 7.71
N ASN A 297 11.59 4.92 8.24
CA ASN A 297 12.98 5.39 8.07
C ASN A 297 13.81 4.57 7.06
N ILE A 298 13.20 3.65 6.30
CA ILE A 298 13.99 2.68 5.50
C ILE A 298 14.84 3.29 4.39
N GLY A 299 14.51 4.51 3.95
CA GLY A 299 15.28 5.27 2.95
C GLY A 299 16.32 6.23 3.54
N TYR A 300 16.38 6.36 4.87
CA TYR A 300 17.18 7.37 5.57
C TYR A 300 18.54 6.80 5.99
N THR A 301 19.62 7.52 5.69
CA THR A 301 20.90 7.28 6.36
C THR A 301 20.82 7.86 7.78
N GLU A 302 20.62 7.00 8.77
CA GLU A 302 20.48 7.44 10.17
C GLU A 302 21.83 7.84 10.80
N GLY A 303 21.84 8.96 11.53
CA GLY A 303 23.04 9.49 12.21
C GLY A 303 23.14 9.16 13.71
N GLY A 304 22.35 8.20 14.22
CA GLY A 304 22.35 7.75 15.62
C GLY A 304 23.48 6.77 15.95
N THR A 305 23.65 6.41 17.22
CA THR A 305 24.67 5.44 17.64
C THR A 305 24.26 4.01 17.31
N THR A 306 22.95 3.74 17.32
CA THR A 306 22.34 2.48 16.87
C THR A 306 21.25 2.79 15.86
N THR A 307 21.43 2.36 14.62
CA THR A 307 20.50 2.57 13.51
C THR A 307 19.67 1.32 13.27
N ASP A 308 18.61 1.42 12.46
CA ASP A 308 17.91 0.24 11.96
C ASP A 308 18.71 -0.50 10.86
N GLY A 309 19.91 -0.03 10.50
CA GLY A 309 20.78 -0.68 9.52
C GLY A 309 20.21 -0.74 8.10
N ASN A 310 19.13 -0.01 7.80
CA ASN A 310 18.55 0.13 6.48
C ASN A 310 18.86 1.50 5.89
N ALA A 311 19.14 1.54 4.59
CA ALA A 311 19.31 2.78 3.82
C ALA A 311 19.08 2.47 2.34
N VAL A 312 17.82 2.22 1.96
CA VAL A 312 17.43 1.92 0.58
C VAL A 312 17.47 3.21 -0.23
N LYS A 313 18.66 3.59 -0.73
CA LYS A 313 18.94 4.95 -1.24
C LYS A 313 18.21 5.30 -2.54
N ASN A 314 17.82 4.31 -3.34
CA ASN A 314 17.09 4.51 -4.59
C ASN A 314 15.59 4.18 -4.44
N ILE A 315 15.04 4.11 -3.23
CA ILE A 315 13.60 3.91 -3.05
C ILE A 315 12.83 5.10 -3.62
N TRP A 316 11.80 4.80 -4.41
CA TRP A 316 10.84 5.79 -4.87
C TRP A 316 9.74 5.94 -3.84
N GLY A 317 9.14 4.82 -3.42
CA GLY A 317 8.07 4.84 -2.44
C GLY A 317 7.57 3.47 -1.99
N ILE A 318 6.59 3.53 -1.09
CA ILE A 318 5.97 2.39 -0.43
C ILE A 318 4.45 2.52 -0.55
N GLU A 319 3.80 1.43 -0.96
CA GLU A 319 2.36 1.27 -0.80
C GLU A 319 2.13 0.31 0.36
N TYR A 320 1.66 0.82 1.50
CA TYR A 320 1.55 0.04 2.73
C TYR A 320 0.11 -0.41 3.03
N ASN A 321 -0.87 0.16 2.32
CA ASN A 321 -2.26 -0.27 2.39
C ASN A 321 -2.78 -0.45 0.96
N PRO A 322 -3.19 -1.66 0.57
CA PRO A 322 -3.67 -1.92 -0.78
C PRO A 322 -5.07 -1.36 -1.07
N GLY A 323 -5.78 -0.83 -0.06
CA GLY A 323 -7.12 -0.31 -0.23
C GLY A 323 -8.14 -1.39 -0.62
N THR A 324 -9.00 -1.07 -1.58
CA THR A 324 -10.05 -1.97 -2.10
C THR A 324 -9.62 -2.58 -3.44
N VAL A 325 -9.47 -3.89 -3.45
CA VAL A 325 -9.25 -4.77 -4.60
C VAL A 325 -10.57 -5.06 -5.31
N VAL A 326 -10.61 -4.74 -6.59
CA VAL A 326 -11.74 -4.99 -7.49
C VAL A 326 -11.33 -6.00 -8.55
N THR A 327 -12.03 -7.13 -8.63
CA THR A 327 -11.88 -8.09 -9.74
C THR A 327 -13.07 -7.97 -10.70
N LEU A 328 -12.78 -7.73 -11.97
CA LEU A 328 -13.75 -7.65 -13.06
C LEU A 328 -14.23 -9.04 -13.51
N PRO A 329 -15.36 -9.15 -14.23
CA PRO A 329 -15.87 -10.43 -14.73
C PRO A 329 -14.88 -11.22 -15.59
N ASN A 330 -13.96 -10.54 -16.28
CA ASN A 330 -12.90 -11.16 -17.08
C ASN A 330 -11.68 -11.62 -16.25
N GLY A 331 -11.72 -11.51 -14.93
CA GLY A 331 -10.65 -11.89 -14.01
C GLY A 331 -9.59 -10.81 -13.75
N SER A 332 -9.59 -9.71 -14.50
CA SER A 332 -8.66 -8.60 -14.28
C SER A 332 -8.91 -7.97 -12.92
N THR A 333 -7.84 -7.64 -12.20
CA THR A 333 -7.88 -7.12 -10.84
C THR A 333 -7.07 -5.83 -10.72
N TYR A 334 -7.59 -4.85 -9.97
CA TYR A 334 -6.91 -3.60 -9.66
C TYR A 334 -7.27 -3.12 -8.25
N ALA A 335 -6.50 -2.18 -7.71
CA ALA A 335 -6.76 -1.56 -6.41
C ALA A 335 -7.33 -0.14 -6.55
N THR A 336 -8.05 0.31 -5.53
CA THR A 336 -8.55 1.69 -5.37
C THR A 336 -8.37 2.13 -3.94
N GLY A 337 -8.05 3.41 -3.71
CA GLY A 337 -7.83 3.93 -2.36
C GLY A 337 -6.60 3.33 -1.66
N ALA A 338 -5.59 2.91 -2.44
CA ALA A 338 -4.30 2.52 -1.89
C ALA A 338 -3.62 3.72 -1.21
N GLN A 339 -2.88 3.47 -0.13
CA GLN A 339 -2.13 4.51 0.57
C GLN A 339 -0.66 4.42 0.23
N VAL A 340 -0.11 5.53 -0.25
CA VAL A 340 1.20 5.60 -0.88
C VAL A 340 2.02 6.71 -0.22
N VAL A 341 3.29 6.39 0.04
CA VAL A 341 4.30 7.34 0.47
C VAL A 341 5.44 7.31 -0.54
N THR A 342 5.89 8.49 -0.98
CA THR A 342 7.08 8.65 -1.84
C THR A 342 8.16 9.42 -1.09
N TYR A 343 9.42 9.29 -1.52
CA TYR A 343 10.55 9.90 -0.83
C TYR A 343 11.28 10.92 -1.69
N ILE A 344 11.69 12.03 -1.09
CA ILE A 344 12.48 13.06 -1.77
C ILE A 344 13.94 12.63 -1.86
N ALA A 345 14.52 12.71 -3.05
CA ALA A 345 15.93 12.43 -3.23
C ALA A 345 16.80 13.44 -2.47
N THR A 346 17.78 12.93 -1.74
CA THR A 346 18.85 13.71 -1.10
C THR A 346 20.18 13.28 -1.69
N GLY A 347 21.21 14.12 -1.59
CA GLY A 347 22.53 13.80 -2.14
C GLY A 347 23.16 12.49 -1.65
N ASP A 348 22.69 11.90 -0.53
CA ASP A 348 23.22 10.64 0.03
C ASP A 348 22.12 9.61 0.44
N GLY A 349 20.90 9.74 -0.09
CA GLY A 349 19.77 8.86 0.26
C GLY A 349 18.43 9.49 -0.06
N VAL A 350 17.37 9.17 0.68
CA VAL A 350 16.07 9.83 0.49
C VAL A 350 15.45 10.30 1.81
N ALA A 351 14.97 11.55 1.81
CA ALA A 351 14.29 12.22 2.92
C ALA A 351 13.84 13.64 2.52
N PRO A 352 12.75 14.19 3.09
CA PRO A 352 11.70 13.51 3.84
C PRO A 352 10.74 12.73 2.92
N ALA A 353 9.90 11.89 3.53
CA ALA A 353 8.80 11.23 2.82
C ALA A 353 7.58 12.17 2.66
N VAL A 354 6.78 11.97 1.62
CA VAL A 354 5.56 12.74 1.28
C VAL A 354 4.42 11.80 0.87
N GLY A 355 3.19 12.31 0.75
CA GLY A 355 1.97 11.53 0.54
C GLY A 355 1.29 11.15 1.86
N ASP A 356 0.94 9.87 2.03
CA ASP A 356 0.29 9.34 3.23
C ASP A 356 1.23 9.15 4.42
N VAL A 357 1.96 10.21 4.77
CA VAL A 357 2.92 10.22 5.88
C VAL A 357 2.21 10.38 7.21
N ASN A 358 1.31 9.44 7.51
CA ASN A 358 0.82 9.23 8.86
C ASN A 358 1.76 8.23 9.53
N LEU A 359 2.51 8.70 10.52
CA LEU A 359 3.54 7.93 11.21
C LEU A 359 2.98 6.67 11.90
N ASP A 360 1.68 6.59 12.14
CA ASP A 360 1.01 5.39 12.65
C ASP A 360 0.71 4.34 11.57
N LYS A 361 0.79 4.72 10.29
CA LYS A 361 0.36 3.91 9.14
C LYS A 361 1.49 3.29 8.32
N MET A 362 2.73 3.77 8.47
CA MET A 362 3.93 3.12 7.89
C MET A 362 4.41 1.90 8.71
N VAL A 363 3.65 1.53 9.74
CA VAL A 363 3.89 0.35 10.57
C VAL A 363 3.05 -0.81 10.05
N ILE A 364 3.71 -1.85 9.53
CA ILE A 364 3.04 -3.04 9.00
C ILE A 364 2.83 -4.04 10.14
N LYS A 365 1.57 -4.33 10.45
CA LYS A 365 1.17 -5.26 11.51
C LYS A 365 1.45 -6.71 11.08
N PRO A 366 1.58 -7.68 12.01
CA PRO A 366 1.68 -9.09 11.65
C PRO A 366 0.53 -9.51 10.73
N MET A 367 0.84 -10.33 9.73
CA MET A 367 -0.08 -10.78 8.66
C MET A 367 -0.53 -9.71 7.64
N GLN A 368 0.02 -8.49 7.68
CA GLN A 368 -0.16 -7.50 6.61
C GLN A 368 0.95 -7.57 5.56
N SER A 369 0.65 -7.06 4.37
CA SER A 369 1.57 -6.93 3.23
C SER A 369 1.79 -5.47 2.84
N PHE A 370 2.84 -5.22 2.07
CA PHE A 370 3.20 -3.91 1.54
C PHE A 370 3.99 -4.06 0.25
N LYS A 371 4.16 -2.97 -0.48
CA LYS A 371 4.90 -2.92 -1.74
C LYS A 371 6.00 -1.86 -1.68
N ILE A 372 7.14 -2.12 -2.30
CA ILE A 372 8.26 -1.19 -2.47
C ILE A 372 8.51 -0.99 -3.97
N LYS A 373 8.67 0.26 -4.40
CA LYS A 373 9.20 0.59 -5.73
C LYS A 373 10.57 1.26 -5.58
N LEU A 374 11.54 0.78 -6.35
CA LEU A 374 12.83 1.47 -6.52
C LEU A 374 12.82 2.28 -7.83
N ARG A 375 13.60 3.35 -7.85
CA ARG A 375 13.81 4.24 -9.00
C ARG A 375 14.60 3.55 -10.11
N ASP A 376 15.49 2.64 -9.73
CA ASP A 376 16.34 1.89 -10.65
C ASP A 376 16.71 0.51 -10.07
N ASN A 377 17.55 -0.23 -10.79
CA ASN A 377 17.97 -1.60 -10.45
C ASN A 377 19.34 -1.67 -9.75
N SER A 378 19.82 -0.54 -9.23
CA SER A 378 21.01 -0.53 -8.40
C SER A 378 20.74 -1.38 -7.16
N LEU A 379 21.70 -2.25 -6.84
CA LEU A 379 21.60 -3.18 -5.72
C LEU A 379 21.33 -2.42 -4.41
N GLN A 380 20.23 -2.78 -3.73
CA GLN A 380 19.97 -2.39 -2.35
C GLN A 380 19.75 -3.61 -1.48
N THR A 381 19.71 -3.40 -0.16
CA THR A 381 19.39 -4.45 0.82
C THR A 381 18.32 -3.97 1.79
N LEU A 382 17.56 -4.93 2.32
CA LEU A 382 16.54 -4.71 3.33
C LEU A 382 16.72 -5.70 4.47
N ASN A 383 16.93 -5.19 5.68
CA ASN A 383 17.07 -5.97 6.89
C ASN A 383 15.76 -5.97 7.69
N PHE A 384 14.94 -7.01 7.54
CA PHE A 384 13.69 -7.12 8.30
C PHE A 384 13.90 -7.25 9.82
N ASN A 385 15.00 -7.88 10.27
CA ASN A 385 15.24 -8.12 11.70
C ASN A 385 15.30 -6.82 12.51
N THR A 386 15.83 -5.76 11.89
CA THR A 386 16.03 -4.44 12.48
C THR A 386 14.88 -3.47 12.17
N LEU A 387 13.79 -3.95 11.57
CA LEU A 387 12.55 -3.17 11.44
C LEU A 387 11.52 -3.53 12.52
N ARG A 388 11.76 -4.58 13.31
CA ARG A 388 10.82 -5.13 14.29
C ARG A 388 10.52 -4.14 15.41
N ARG A 389 9.22 -3.95 15.70
CA ARG A 389 8.73 -3.05 16.77
C ARG A 389 7.52 -3.64 17.47
N PHE A 390 7.37 -3.35 18.76
CA PHE A 390 6.10 -3.56 19.45
C PHE A 390 5.13 -2.39 19.33
N LYS A 391 5.64 -1.18 19.02
CA LYS A 391 4.80 0.00 18.87
C LYS A 391 4.04 -0.06 17.55
N SER A 392 2.78 0.37 17.57
CA SER A 392 1.93 0.53 16.38
C SER A 392 2.12 1.90 15.71
N THR A 393 3.18 2.61 16.08
CA THR A 393 3.49 3.97 15.63
C THR A 393 4.97 4.03 15.30
N ALA A 394 5.34 4.77 14.24
CA ALA A 394 6.72 4.85 13.78
C ALA A 394 7.67 5.44 14.84
N ARG A 395 8.96 5.14 14.67
CA ARG A 395 10.06 5.71 15.46
C ARG A 395 10.22 7.19 15.14
N THR A 396 10.48 7.98 16.18
CA THR A 396 11.00 9.33 15.99
C THR A 396 12.32 9.30 15.24
N SER A 397 12.49 10.20 14.27
CA SER A 397 13.79 10.44 13.64
C SER A 397 14.85 10.83 14.69
N GLY A 398 16.06 10.27 14.58
CA GLY A 398 17.17 10.55 15.49
C GLY A 398 17.11 9.83 16.86
N THR A 399 16.09 9.03 17.14
CA THR A 399 16.08 8.13 18.32
C THR A 399 16.76 6.81 17.96
N ASP A 400 17.71 6.34 18.75
CA ASP A 400 18.36 5.04 18.51
C ASP A 400 17.35 3.90 18.30
N TYR A 401 17.66 2.99 17.38
CA TYR A 401 16.83 1.83 17.13
C TYR A 401 16.72 0.94 18.37
N ASN A 402 15.48 0.63 18.76
CA ASN A 402 15.13 -0.37 19.76
C ASN A 402 13.70 -0.85 19.51
N VAL A 403 13.44 -2.15 19.73
CA VAL A 403 12.09 -2.74 19.62
C VAL A 403 11.05 -2.01 20.48
N ASN A 404 11.50 -1.44 21.60
CA ASN A 404 10.72 -0.65 22.56
C ASN A 404 10.94 0.88 22.45
N ALA A 405 11.72 1.38 21.49
CA ALA A 405 12.05 2.80 21.37
C ALA A 405 10.79 3.68 21.43
N ALA A 406 10.95 4.84 22.07
CA ALA A 406 9.87 5.79 22.32
C ALA A 406 9.19 6.27 21.03
N ARG A 407 7.95 6.78 21.20
CA ARG A 407 7.14 7.37 20.13
C ARG A 407 7.66 8.76 19.73
N ASN A 408 7.21 9.20 18.57
CA ASN A 408 7.43 10.51 17.96
C ASN A 408 7.59 11.67 18.95
N ALA A 409 8.75 12.31 18.83
CA ALA A 409 8.99 13.68 19.22
C ALA A 409 9.92 14.31 18.16
N ASN A 410 9.35 14.68 17.01
CA ASN A 410 9.92 15.55 15.97
C ASN A 410 11.34 15.19 15.46
N VAL A 411 11.83 16.03 14.54
CA VAL A 411 13.25 16.29 14.21
C VAL A 411 13.78 15.59 12.94
N LYS A 412 13.90 16.37 11.86
CA LYS A 412 15.17 17.03 11.52
C LYS A 412 14.86 18.27 10.66
N SER A 413 15.35 19.43 11.10
CA SER A 413 15.28 20.67 10.35
C SER A 413 16.07 20.47 9.05
N VAL A 414 15.37 20.45 7.92
CA VAL A 414 16.00 20.49 6.60
C VAL A 414 15.99 21.94 6.16
N THR A 415 17.16 22.45 5.75
CA THR A 415 17.37 23.83 5.26
C THR A 415 16.67 24.14 3.92
N ASN A 416 15.92 23.18 3.38
CA ASN A 416 14.96 23.31 2.27
C ASN A 416 13.70 22.55 2.66
N THR A 417 12.72 23.24 3.26
CA THR A 417 11.55 22.56 3.82
C THR A 417 10.62 22.05 2.72
N VAL A 418 10.09 20.86 2.93
CA VAL A 418 9.14 20.22 2.05
C VAL A 418 7.75 20.48 2.58
N LYS A 419 6.88 20.98 1.72
CA LYS A 419 5.54 21.47 2.07
C LYS A 419 4.52 20.60 1.36
N GLN A 420 3.46 20.22 2.05
CA GLN A 420 2.45 19.34 1.49
C GLN A 420 1.06 19.79 1.90
N LEU A 421 0.16 19.86 0.91
CA LEU A 421 -1.27 19.94 1.08
C LEU A 421 -1.90 18.59 0.75
N GLY A 422 -2.42 17.91 1.76
CA GLY A 422 -3.35 16.79 1.58
C GLY A 422 -4.77 17.29 1.43
N VAL A 423 -5.45 16.84 0.38
CA VAL A 423 -6.87 17.08 0.15
C VAL A 423 -7.59 15.76 0.32
N ILE A 424 -8.51 15.68 1.27
CA ILE A 424 -9.25 14.46 1.61
C ILE A 424 -10.72 14.67 1.23
N GLY A 425 -11.20 13.87 0.28
CA GLY A 425 -12.61 13.86 -0.13
C GLY A 425 -13.46 13.03 0.83
N LEU A 426 -14.49 13.66 1.40
CA LEU A 426 -15.44 13.05 2.33
C LEU A 426 -16.82 12.90 1.68
N ASP A 427 -17.55 11.86 2.09
CA ASP A 427 -18.97 11.69 1.79
C ASP A 427 -19.87 12.62 2.64
N ALA A 428 -21.18 12.54 2.43
CA ALA A 428 -22.17 13.32 3.18
C ALA A 428 -22.17 13.05 4.70
N ASN A 429 -21.61 11.92 5.15
CA ASN A 429 -21.51 11.55 6.57
C ASN A 429 -20.13 11.89 7.17
N GLY A 430 -19.26 12.55 6.41
CA GLY A 430 -17.90 12.87 6.84
C GLY A 430 -16.94 11.68 6.78
N LYS A 431 -17.29 10.57 6.12
CA LYS A 431 -16.40 9.44 5.92
C LYS A 431 -15.49 9.70 4.73
N GLU A 432 -14.21 9.41 4.89
CA GLU A 432 -13.24 9.51 3.81
C GLU A 432 -13.51 8.51 2.68
N LEU A 433 -13.56 9.03 1.45
CA LEU A 433 -13.73 8.27 0.22
C LEU A 433 -12.44 8.18 -0.60
N SER A 434 -11.67 9.26 -0.64
CA SER A 434 -10.46 9.37 -1.45
C SER A 434 -9.61 10.52 -0.94
N ARG A 435 -8.34 10.56 -1.34
CA ARG A 435 -7.39 11.64 -1.00
C ARG A 435 -6.43 11.89 -2.16
N THR A 436 -5.76 13.03 -2.15
CA THR A 436 -4.67 13.39 -3.08
C THR A 436 -3.77 14.43 -2.40
N TYR A 437 -2.56 14.61 -2.93
CA TYR A 437 -1.53 15.44 -2.35
C TYR A 437 -0.93 16.40 -3.37
N TYR A 438 -0.67 17.63 -2.92
CA TYR A 438 0.12 18.61 -3.64
C TYR A 438 1.37 18.96 -2.81
N VAL A 439 2.54 18.66 -3.36
CA VAL A 439 3.84 18.75 -2.69
C VAL A 439 4.69 19.84 -3.34
N VAL A 440 5.33 20.67 -2.52
CA VAL A 440 6.15 21.77 -2.98
C VAL A 440 7.49 21.78 -2.25
N SER A 441 8.57 21.92 -3.01
CA SER A 441 9.93 22.07 -2.49
C SER A 441 10.86 22.68 -3.56
N PRO A 442 11.96 23.36 -3.19
CA PRO A 442 12.89 23.94 -4.15
C PRO A 442 13.60 22.92 -5.04
N GLY A 443 13.68 21.65 -4.60
CA GLY A 443 14.36 20.56 -5.32
C GLY A 443 13.49 19.77 -6.28
N LEU A 444 12.18 20.04 -6.34
CA LEU A 444 11.24 19.33 -7.21
C LEU A 444 11.17 19.98 -8.58
N THR A 445 10.73 19.22 -9.58
CA THR A 445 10.50 19.72 -10.95
C THR A 445 9.02 20.03 -11.12
N THR A 446 8.71 21.08 -11.88
CA THR A 446 7.32 21.44 -12.21
C THR A 446 6.93 20.82 -13.54
N GLY A 447 5.72 20.28 -13.59
CA GLY A 447 5.06 19.69 -14.75
C GLY A 447 5.45 18.23 -14.96
N HIS A 448 5.17 17.74 -16.17
CA HIS A 448 5.37 16.34 -16.51
C HIS A 448 6.75 15.79 -16.15
N GLN A 449 6.75 14.69 -15.42
CA GLN A 449 7.96 13.99 -15.02
C GLN A 449 8.77 13.50 -16.23
N ILE A 450 9.96 14.08 -16.43
CA ILE A 450 10.95 13.61 -17.42
C ILE A 450 11.95 12.61 -16.84
N SER A 451 11.95 12.39 -15.52
CA SER A 451 12.87 11.44 -14.84
C SER A 451 12.32 10.93 -13.51
N ALA A 452 12.42 9.63 -13.28
CA ALA A 452 12.10 9.00 -12.00
C ALA A 452 13.19 9.16 -10.93
N ALA A 453 14.31 9.84 -11.21
CA ALA A 453 15.41 9.96 -10.25
C ALA A 453 15.08 10.89 -9.06
N THR A 454 14.31 11.95 -9.30
CA THR A 454 14.05 13.00 -8.30
C THR A 454 12.57 13.21 -8.00
N SER A 455 11.68 12.63 -8.81
CA SER A 455 10.25 12.86 -8.68
C SER A 455 9.65 12.17 -7.45
N VAL A 456 8.66 12.82 -6.85
CA VAL A 456 7.79 12.28 -5.81
C VAL A 456 6.38 12.01 -6.32
N GLN A 457 6.12 12.18 -7.62
CA GLN A 457 4.82 11.91 -8.20
C GLN A 457 4.39 10.46 -7.97
N ALA A 458 3.08 10.28 -7.83
CA ALA A 458 2.42 8.98 -7.77
C ALA A 458 1.07 9.07 -8.47
N SER A 459 0.64 7.97 -9.08
CA SER A 459 -0.61 7.92 -9.85
C SER A 459 -1.83 7.88 -8.95
N ALA A 460 -2.87 8.64 -9.30
CA ALA A 460 -4.19 8.47 -8.69
C ALA A 460 -4.93 7.25 -9.23
N GLY A 461 -4.44 6.62 -10.30
CA GLY A 461 -5.07 5.45 -10.91
C GLY A 461 -6.58 5.70 -11.13
N LYS A 462 -7.40 4.95 -10.42
CA LYS A 462 -8.87 5.03 -10.47
C LYS A 462 -9.51 5.66 -9.21
N ASN A 463 -8.78 6.48 -8.47
CA ASN A 463 -9.28 7.18 -7.28
C ASN A 463 -10.38 8.19 -7.63
N LEU A 464 -11.15 8.64 -6.63
CA LEU A 464 -12.27 9.57 -6.84
C LEU A 464 -11.85 11.05 -6.87
N ILE A 465 -10.63 11.34 -6.45
CA ILE A 465 -10.03 12.66 -6.54
C ILE A 465 -8.58 12.53 -6.98
N GLY A 466 -8.08 13.55 -7.69
CA GLY A 466 -6.70 13.62 -8.15
C GLY A 466 -6.41 14.96 -8.79
N THR A 467 -5.13 15.25 -9.00
CA THR A 467 -4.69 16.48 -9.68
C THR A 467 -4.11 16.17 -11.05
N TYR A 468 -4.29 17.05 -12.02
CA TYR A 468 -3.61 16.92 -13.31
C TYR A 468 -2.20 17.51 -13.27
N GLU A 469 -1.38 17.05 -14.21
CA GLU A 469 -0.08 17.68 -14.53
C GLU A 469 -0.28 19.16 -14.86
N GLU A 470 0.59 19.99 -14.29
CA GLU A 470 0.57 21.41 -14.51
C GLU A 470 1.41 21.86 -15.71
N ALA A 471 0.90 22.83 -16.46
CA ALA A 471 1.74 23.59 -17.38
C ALA A 471 2.70 24.48 -16.58
N LEU A 472 3.87 24.81 -17.13
CA LEU A 472 4.87 25.67 -16.47
C LEU A 472 4.34 27.04 -16.01
N ASN A 473 3.22 27.51 -16.57
CA ASN A 473 2.56 28.77 -16.25
C ASN A 473 1.28 28.63 -15.41
N GLY A 474 0.95 27.42 -14.95
CA GLY A 474 -0.30 27.12 -14.24
C GLY A 474 -1.40 26.57 -15.16
N GLY A 475 -2.34 25.85 -14.56
CA GLY A 475 -3.42 25.18 -15.29
C GLY A 475 -2.98 23.84 -15.87
N TYR A 476 -3.79 23.27 -16.74
CA TYR A 476 -3.54 21.96 -17.33
C TYR A 476 -2.33 21.95 -18.25
N ASP A 477 -1.47 20.94 -18.14
CA ASP A 477 -0.64 20.53 -19.26
C ASP A 477 -1.51 19.79 -20.29
N THR A 478 -1.83 20.48 -21.39
CA THR A 478 -2.67 19.95 -22.47
C THR A 478 -2.07 18.74 -23.17
N ASN A 479 -0.76 18.50 -23.05
CA ASN A 479 -0.12 17.31 -23.62
C ASN A 479 -0.27 16.07 -22.74
N ASN A 480 -0.61 16.25 -21.45
CA ASN A 480 -0.56 15.21 -20.41
C ASN A 480 -1.90 15.06 -19.65
N GLN A 481 -3.04 15.18 -20.33
CA GLN A 481 -4.37 15.13 -19.71
C GLN A 481 -4.98 13.71 -19.59
N ASN A 482 -4.26 12.67 -19.99
CA ASN A 482 -4.81 11.30 -20.06
C ASN A 482 -4.80 10.57 -18.70
N TYR A 483 -4.25 11.19 -17.66
CA TYR A 483 -4.13 10.65 -16.31
C TYR A 483 -4.17 11.78 -15.29
N TRP A 484 -4.29 11.38 -14.02
CA TRP A 484 -4.19 12.28 -12.87
C TRP A 484 -3.34 11.65 -11.77
N LEU A 485 -2.85 12.50 -10.89
CA LEU A 485 -1.85 12.23 -9.88
C LEU A 485 -2.49 12.16 -8.50
N TYR A 486 -2.01 11.21 -7.71
CA TYR A 486 -2.27 11.04 -6.28
C TYR A 486 -1.34 11.92 -5.45
N ILE A 487 -0.09 12.02 -5.89
CA ILE A 487 0.88 12.97 -5.38
C ILE A 487 1.32 13.77 -6.58
N ASN A 488 1.01 15.06 -6.59
CA ASN A 488 1.59 16.00 -7.54
C ASN A 488 2.69 16.82 -6.86
N GLU A 489 3.69 17.21 -7.63
CA GLU A 489 4.86 17.95 -7.20
C GLU A 489 4.98 19.26 -7.96
N ALA A 490 5.54 20.29 -7.33
CA ALA A 490 5.95 21.49 -8.04
C ALA A 490 7.17 22.13 -7.40
N ASN A 491 7.95 22.84 -8.20
CA ASN A 491 9.08 23.61 -7.70
C ASN A 491 8.59 24.85 -6.94
N GLU A 492 9.08 25.02 -5.72
CA GLU A 492 8.69 26.13 -4.84
C GLU A 492 8.91 27.51 -5.47
N ASN A 493 10.04 27.71 -6.14
CA ASN A 493 10.45 29.04 -6.59
C ASN A 493 9.80 29.44 -7.91
N ASN A 494 9.68 28.50 -8.85
CA ASN A 494 9.18 28.81 -10.19
C ASN A 494 7.66 28.60 -10.35
N PHE A 495 7.02 27.97 -9.37
CA PHE A 495 5.58 27.65 -9.42
C PHE A 495 4.75 28.31 -8.32
N GLN A 496 5.35 29.15 -7.48
CA GLN A 496 4.61 29.96 -6.51
C GLN A 496 3.53 30.81 -7.19
N GLY A 497 2.33 30.82 -6.61
CA GLY A 497 1.17 31.58 -7.07
C GLY A 497 0.51 31.04 -8.34
N LYS A 498 0.97 29.91 -8.89
CA LYS A 498 0.36 29.25 -10.05
C LYS A 498 -0.57 28.12 -9.60
N ASN A 499 -1.60 27.83 -10.38
CA ASN A 499 -2.59 26.83 -10.01
C ASN A 499 -2.23 25.43 -10.48
N VAL A 500 -2.44 24.46 -9.60
CA VAL A 500 -2.66 23.05 -9.91
C VAL A 500 -4.16 22.78 -10.00
N LYS A 501 -4.56 21.98 -10.99
CA LYS A 501 -5.96 21.61 -11.23
C LYS A 501 -6.32 20.36 -10.44
N LEU A 502 -7.18 20.52 -9.43
CA LEU A 502 -7.81 19.42 -8.69
C LEU A 502 -9.12 19.03 -9.37
N MET A 503 -9.34 17.73 -9.50
CA MET A 503 -10.54 17.14 -10.08
C MET A 503 -11.17 16.16 -9.08
N SER A 504 -12.50 16.12 -9.02
CA SER A 504 -13.24 15.18 -8.19
C SER A 504 -14.49 14.63 -8.87
N TYR A 505 -14.88 13.42 -8.45
CA TYR A 505 -16.23 12.90 -8.63
C TYR A 505 -17.16 13.49 -7.55
N TYR A 506 -17.55 14.76 -7.71
CA TYR A 506 -18.38 15.54 -6.77
C TYR A 506 -19.77 14.95 -6.45
N ASP A 507 -20.27 14.06 -7.31
CA ASP A 507 -21.50 13.33 -7.09
C ASP A 507 -21.39 12.42 -5.86
N GLN A 508 -20.17 11.97 -5.54
CA GLN A 508 -19.84 11.17 -4.36
C GLN A 508 -19.13 12.01 -3.28
N VAL A 509 -18.18 12.86 -3.67
CA VAL A 509 -17.40 13.69 -2.75
C VAL A 509 -18.15 14.98 -2.43
N LYS A 510 -18.54 15.18 -1.17
CA LYS A 510 -19.36 16.31 -0.71
C LYS A 510 -18.58 17.41 0.00
N SER A 511 -17.42 17.08 0.56
CA SER A 511 -16.54 18.07 1.19
C SER A 511 -15.08 17.66 1.07
N TYR A 512 -14.19 18.64 1.03
CA TYR A 512 -12.76 18.45 1.19
C TYR A 512 -12.35 18.77 2.62
N LYS A 513 -11.52 17.92 3.21
CA LYS A 513 -10.76 18.20 4.43
C LYS A 513 -9.30 18.43 4.08
N PHE A 514 -8.69 19.48 4.64
CA PHE A 514 -7.28 19.79 4.40
C PHE A 514 -6.35 19.24 5.49
N GLU A 515 -5.25 18.62 5.07
CA GLU A 515 -4.11 18.22 5.92
C GLU A 515 -2.83 18.89 5.42
N ILE A 516 -2.35 19.90 6.12
CA ILE A 516 -1.14 20.67 5.79
C ILE A 516 0.02 20.18 6.63
N ARG A 517 1.12 19.84 5.94
CA ARG A 517 2.36 19.38 6.57
C ARG A 517 3.57 20.17 6.09
N GLU A 518 4.54 20.27 6.99
CA GLU A 518 5.90 20.72 6.68
C GLU A 518 6.90 19.69 7.22
N ASN A 519 7.75 19.15 6.34
CA ASN A 519 8.72 18.10 6.67
C ASN A 519 8.06 16.93 7.41
N THR A 520 6.97 16.38 6.87
CA THR A 520 6.18 15.28 7.46
C THR A 520 5.31 15.66 8.66
N GLU A 521 5.56 16.78 9.33
CA GLU A 521 4.81 17.17 10.53
C GLU A 521 3.56 17.98 10.18
N LEU A 522 2.46 17.68 10.87
CA LEU A 522 1.25 18.50 10.78
C LEU A 522 1.52 19.86 11.41
N ILE A 523 1.12 20.94 10.73
CA ILE A 523 1.06 22.25 11.37
C ILE A 523 -0.08 22.28 12.41
N PRO A 524 -0.15 23.28 13.31
CA PRO A 524 -1.24 23.39 14.28
C PRO A 524 -2.61 23.48 13.62
N ALA A 525 -3.65 22.89 14.24
CA ALA A 525 -5.02 22.98 13.75
C ALA A 525 -5.47 24.45 13.61
N GLY A 526 -6.14 24.77 12.50
CA GLY A 526 -6.55 26.12 12.14
C GLY A 526 -5.44 27.04 11.60
N ALA A 527 -4.18 26.59 11.60
CA ALA A 527 -3.08 27.35 11.02
C ALA A 527 -3.05 27.23 9.48
N HIS A 528 -2.60 28.29 8.82
CA HIS A 528 -2.36 28.36 7.36
C HIS A 528 -0.88 28.53 7.03
N GLN A 529 -0.19 29.36 7.82
CA GLN A 529 1.19 29.78 7.56
C GLN A 529 2.18 28.65 7.86
N LEU A 530 3.09 28.42 6.91
CA LEU A 530 4.25 27.53 7.05
C LEU A 530 5.46 28.31 7.56
N SER A 531 6.59 27.64 7.82
CA SER A 531 7.80 28.29 8.30
C SER A 531 8.35 29.39 7.37
N SER A 532 8.03 29.32 6.07
CA SER A 532 8.37 30.33 5.07
C SER A 532 7.49 31.60 5.13
N GLY A 533 6.41 31.60 5.92
CA GLY A 533 5.38 32.65 5.89
C GLY A 533 4.52 32.62 4.62
N ILE A 534 4.53 31.49 3.89
CA ILE A 534 3.70 31.24 2.71
C ILE A 534 2.88 29.98 2.99
N GLY A 535 1.56 30.05 2.78
CA GLY A 535 0.67 28.90 2.92
C GLY A 535 0.03 28.44 1.61
N PHE A 536 -0.85 27.45 1.72
CA PHE A 536 -1.62 26.91 0.59
C PHE A 536 -2.97 27.61 0.45
N TYR A 537 -3.42 27.81 -0.78
CA TYR A 537 -4.71 28.42 -1.07
C TYR A 537 -5.52 27.50 -1.98
N TYR A 538 -6.84 27.66 -1.92
CA TYR A 538 -7.75 27.06 -2.89
C TYR A 538 -8.74 28.11 -3.39
N LYS A 539 -9.19 27.96 -4.63
CA LYS A 539 -10.23 28.83 -5.19
C LYS A 539 -11.58 28.13 -5.08
N ALA A 540 -12.47 28.69 -4.26
CA ALA A 540 -13.82 28.19 -4.07
C ALA A 540 -14.77 28.65 -5.21
N GLU A 541 -16.00 28.15 -5.17
CA GLU A 541 -17.06 28.32 -6.19
C GLU A 541 -17.41 29.77 -6.55
N ASN A 542 -17.25 30.72 -5.61
CA ASN A 542 -17.45 32.16 -5.84
C ASN A 542 -16.29 32.84 -6.58
N GLY A 543 -15.24 32.08 -6.91
CA GLY A 543 -14.01 32.61 -7.50
C GLY A 543 -13.11 33.33 -6.51
N ASN A 544 -13.44 33.33 -5.21
CA ASN A 544 -12.57 33.89 -4.18
C ASN A 544 -11.45 32.90 -3.86
N LEU A 545 -10.25 33.46 -3.75
CA LEU A 545 -9.11 32.75 -3.21
C LEU A 545 -9.27 32.68 -1.69
N ILE A 546 -9.15 31.47 -1.14
CA ILE A 546 -9.29 31.21 0.29
C ILE A 546 -8.05 30.48 0.78
N GLU A 547 -7.55 30.88 1.94
CA GLU A 547 -6.50 30.17 2.66
C GLU A 547 -6.96 28.74 3.01
N ALA A 548 -6.21 27.72 2.60
CA ALA A 548 -6.37 26.40 3.17
C ALA A 548 -5.76 26.41 4.58
N LYS A 549 -6.55 26.00 5.58
CA LYS A 549 -6.10 25.86 6.96
C LYS A 549 -6.12 24.40 7.37
N GLN A 550 -5.21 24.06 8.28
CA GLN A 550 -5.07 22.72 8.77
C GLN A 550 -6.33 22.23 9.49
N GLY A 551 -6.90 21.14 9.00
CA GLY A 551 -8.09 20.50 9.57
C GLY A 551 -9.42 21.10 9.12
N ASP A 552 -9.41 22.16 8.30
CA ASP A 552 -10.63 22.77 7.77
C ASP A 552 -11.38 21.80 6.85
N ILE A 553 -12.71 21.86 6.90
CA ILE A 553 -13.62 21.11 6.04
C ILE A 553 -14.43 22.10 5.22
N VAL A 554 -14.38 21.97 3.90
CA VAL A 554 -15.00 22.89 2.94
C VAL A 554 -15.90 22.13 1.98
N PRO A 555 -17.07 22.66 1.61
CA PRO A 555 -18.00 21.95 0.71
C PRO A 555 -17.41 21.84 -0.71
N VAL A 556 -17.72 20.72 -1.37
CA VAL A 556 -17.45 20.52 -2.80
C VAL A 556 -18.73 20.78 -3.58
N THR A 557 -18.68 21.77 -4.45
CA THR A 557 -19.84 22.23 -5.22
C THR A 557 -19.59 22.25 -6.72
N ASN A 558 -18.31 22.32 -7.12
CA ASN A 558 -17.84 22.09 -8.47
C ASN A 558 -16.93 20.87 -8.54
N GLU A 559 -16.86 20.30 -9.73
CA GLU A 559 -15.99 19.15 -9.99
C GLU A 559 -14.51 19.53 -9.98
N GLU A 560 -14.19 20.75 -10.39
CA GLU A 560 -12.84 21.29 -10.45
C GLU A 560 -12.60 22.31 -9.34
N ALA A 561 -11.40 22.26 -8.77
CA ALA A 561 -10.87 23.31 -7.89
C ALA A 561 -9.45 23.66 -8.31
N ASN A 562 -9.02 24.88 -7.98
CA ASN A 562 -7.64 25.31 -8.19
C ASN A 562 -6.93 25.31 -6.84
N LEU A 563 -5.78 24.65 -6.76
CA LEU A 563 -4.89 24.62 -5.61
C LEU A 563 -3.67 25.49 -5.91
N TYR A 564 -3.18 26.23 -4.92
CA TYR A 564 -2.03 27.12 -5.05
C TYR A 564 -1.10 26.98 -3.87
N TYR A 565 0.20 27.16 -4.11
CA TYR A 565 1.17 27.48 -3.08
C TYR A 565 1.56 28.95 -3.19
N GLY A 566 1.30 29.72 -2.14
CA GLY A 566 1.41 31.17 -2.16
C GLY A 566 0.28 31.89 -2.88
N GLU A 567 0.14 33.17 -2.58
CA GLU A 567 -0.89 34.02 -3.18
C GLU A 567 -0.58 34.24 -4.68
N PRO A 568 -1.56 34.05 -5.57
CA PRO A 568 -1.39 34.30 -7.00
C PRO A 568 -1.10 35.78 -7.24
N SER A 569 0.08 36.07 -7.80
CA SER A 569 0.61 37.42 -8.00
C SER A 569 -0.05 38.22 -9.12
N ASN A 570 -0.97 37.61 -9.88
CA ASN A 570 -1.79 38.28 -10.88
C ASN A 570 -3.17 37.65 -10.95
N ILE A 571 -4.20 38.34 -10.46
CA ILE A 571 -5.58 38.12 -10.90
C ILE A 571 -5.70 38.74 -12.31
N THR A 572 -4.98 38.20 -13.28
CA THR A 572 -5.44 38.39 -14.65
C THR A 572 -6.65 37.48 -14.79
N LEU A 573 -7.81 38.07 -15.11
CA LEU A 573 -8.93 37.34 -15.71
C LEU A 573 -8.45 36.78 -17.06
N ALA A 574 -7.57 35.79 -17.05
CA ALA A 574 -7.49 34.87 -18.14
C ALA A 574 -8.76 34.04 -18.03
N VAL A 575 -9.79 34.46 -18.77
CA VAL A 575 -10.85 33.58 -19.24
C VAL A 575 -10.14 32.60 -20.16
N ASP A 576 -9.42 31.63 -19.60
CA ASP A 576 -9.00 30.46 -20.37
C ASP A 576 -10.31 29.67 -20.57
N ASN A 577 -11.11 30.11 -21.53
CA ASN A 577 -12.18 29.34 -22.17
C ASN A 577 -11.54 28.19 -22.97
N LYS A 578 -10.56 27.51 -22.39
CA LYS A 578 -10.07 26.23 -22.89
C LYS A 578 -11.03 25.20 -22.35
N ALA A 579 -11.66 24.50 -23.30
CA ALA A 579 -12.69 23.50 -23.08
C ALA A 579 -12.42 22.70 -21.79
N ASN A 580 -13.45 22.58 -20.94
CA ASN A 580 -13.46 21.59 -19.87
C ASN A 580 -12.90 20.29 -20.44
N ALA A 581 -11.83 19.78 -19.83
CA ALA A 581 -11.24 18.53 -20.30
C ALA A 581 -12.31 17.44 -20.13
N SER A 582 -12.73 16.81 -21.23
CA SER A 582 -13.72 15.75 -21.17
C SER A 582 -13.13 14.56 -20.40
N ARG A 583 -13.92 13.99 -19.48
CA ARG A 583 -13.59 12.73 -18.79
C ARG A 583 -13.72 11.50 -19.69
N THR A 584 -14.06 11.71 -20.97
CA THR A 584 -14.26 10.64 -21.94
C THR A 584 -12.92 9.96 -22.26
N LEU A 585 -12.84 8.66 -22.02
CA LEU A 585 -11.65 7.84 -22.22
C LEU A 585 -11.94 6.75 -23.25
N VAL A 586 -10.96 6.44 -24.08
CA VAL A 586 -11.00 5.25 -24.94
C VAL A 586 -10.04 4.23 -24.39
N VAL A 587 -10.59 3.12 -23.92
CA VAL A 587 -9.85 2.09 -23.17
C VAL A 587 -10.04 0.77 -23.87
N TYR A 588 -8.98 -0.03 -23.94
CA TYR A 588 -9.12 -1.40 -24.40
C TYR A 588 -9.79 -2.26 -23.32
N ASP A 589 -10.91 -2.89 -23.66
CA ASP A 589 -11.58 -3.84 -22.77
C ASP A 589 -11.21 -5.28 -23.16
N PRO A 590 -10.37 -5.96 -22.36
CA PRO A 590 -9.97 -7.33 -22.64
C PRO A 590 -11.10 -8.35 -22.45
N SER A 591 -12.23 -7.99 -21.83
CA SER A 591 -13.40 -8.90 -21.68
C SER A 591 -14.12 -9.16 -23.00
N ILE A 592 -14.15 -8.16 -23.89
CA ILE A 592 -14.79 -8.23 -25.21
C ILE A 592 -13.77 -8.11 -26.34
N THR A 593 -12.48 -8.07 -26.01
CA THR A 593 -11.34 -7.92 -26.93
C THR A 593 -11.43 -6.69 -27.86
N ASN A 594 -12.20 -5.68 -27.47
CA ASN A 594 -12.48 -4.47 -28.26
C ASN A 594 -12.11 -3.22 -27.47
N TYR A 595 -11.94 -2.11 -28.18
CA TYR A 595 -11.86 -0.80 -27.53
C TYR A 595 -13.26 -0.35 -27.12
N ILE A 596 -13.38 0.24 -25.95
CA ILE A 596 -14.59 0.89 -25.48
C ILE A 596 -14.35 2.38 -25.33
N VAL A 597 -15.39 3.17 -25.61
CA VAL A 597 -15.46 4.58 -25.27
C VAL A 597 -16.26 4.67 -23.98
N ARG A 598 -15.62 5.12 -22.91
CA ARG A 598 -16.28 5.50 -21.66
C ARG A 598 -16.49 7.00 -21.67
N PHE A 599 -17.74 7.43 -21.60
CA PHE A 599 -18.08 8.84 -21.75
C PHE A 599 -17.98 9.60 -20.43
N ASP A 600 -17.77 10.91 -20.56
CA ASP A 600 -18.00 11.85 -19.49
C ASP A 600 -19.47 11.77 -19.03
N PRO A 601 -19.76 11.61 -17.72
CA PRO A 601 -21.13 11.54 -17.22
C PRO A 601 -21.99 12.77 -17.53
N LYS A 602 -21.38 13.92 -17.88
CA LYS A 602 -22.09 15.14 -18.30
C LYS A 602 -22.60 15.09 -19.73
N TRP A 603 -22.07 14.20 -20.56
CA TRP A 603 -22.49 14.06 -21.94
C TRP A 603 -23.81 13.30 -21.96
N LYS A 604 -24.74 13.71 -22.82
CA LYS A 604 -25.99 12.97 -23.04
C LYS A 604 -25.94 12.16 -24.33
N LYS A 605 -25.22 12.67 -25.32
CA LYS A 605 -25.03 12.03 -26.62
C LYS A 605 -23.62 12.32 -27.16
N ALA A 606 -23.11 11.41 -27.99
CA ALA A 606 -21.85 11.61 -28.68
C ALA A 606 -21.87 11.04 -30.11
N ASP A 607 -21.13 11.68 -31.00
CA ASP A 607 -20.81 11.21 -32.34
C ASP A 607 -19.41 10.58 -32.32
N ILE A 608 -19.29 9.37 -32.87
CA ILE A 608 -18.05 8.59 -32.88
C ILE A 608 -17.66 8.32 -34.33
N GLN A 609 -16.42 8.66 -34.65
CA GLN A 609 -15.81 8.46 -35.96
C GLN A 609 -14.47 7.74 -35.77
N VAL A 610 -14.26 6.65 -36.49
CA VAL A 610 -12.99 5.90 -36.47
C VAL A 610 -12.41 5.93 -37.86
N TYR A 611 -11.16 6.38 -37.97
CA TYR A 611 -10.41 6.47 -39.21
C TYR A 611 -9.25 5.49 -39.20
N ASP A 612 -8.92 4.89 -40.33
CA ASP A 612 -7.64 4.19 -40.49
C ASP A 612 -6.48 5.17 -40.71
N MET A 613 -5.25 4.67 -40.77
CA MET A 613 -4.05 5.49 -40.99
C MET A 613 -3.98 6.20 -42.36
N SER A 614 -4.81 5.80 -43.33
CA SER A 614 -4.93 6.49 -44.62
C SER A 614 -5.92 7.65 -44.58
N GLY A 615 -6.60 7.87 -43.44
CA GLY A 615 -7.65 8.87 -43.27
C GLY A 615 -9.01 8.42 -43.78
N LYS A 616 -9.17 7.14 -44.16
CA LYS A 616 -10.46 6.59 -44.58
C LYS A 616 -11.31 6.32 -43.35
N LEU A 617 -12.56 6.76 -43.38
CA LEU A 617 -13.55 6.53 -42.32
C LEU A 617 -14.01 5.06 -42.33
N VAL A 618 -13.82 4.38 -41.20
CA VAL A 618 -14.11 2.95 -41.01
C VAL A 618 -15.40 2.75 -40.22
N ILE A 619 -15.62 3.55 -39.17
CA ILE A 619 -16.84 3.53 -38.36
C ILE A 619 -17.38 4.95 -38.22
N SER A 620 -18.69 5.12 -38.40
CA SER A 620 -19.38 6.36 -38.05
C SER A 620 -20.69 6.03 -37.35
N LYS A 621 -20.83 6.46 -36.10
CA LYS A 621 -22.05 6.34 -35.30
C LYS A 621 -22.39 7.70 -34.75
N LYS A 622 -23.63 8.14 -34.94
CA LYS A 622 -24.12 9.44 -34.49
C LYS A 622 -25.08 9.30 -33.34
N ALA A 623 -25.14 10.31 -32.47
CA ALA A 623 -26.08 10.41 -31.36
C ALA A 623 -26.09 9.17 -30.43
N VAL A 624 -24.91 8.58 -30.18
CA VAL A 624 -24.73 7.44 -29.28
C VAL A 624 -25.10 7.87 -27.85
N GLU A 625 -25.91 7.07 -27.17
CA GLU A 625 -26.25 7.28 -25.76
C GLU A 625 -25.02 7.08 -24.87
N THR A 626 -24.68 8.09 -24.07
CA THR A 626 -23.45 8.14 -23.27
C THR A 626 -23.63 7.62 -21.83
N SER A 627 -24.82 7.13 -21.48
CA SER A 627 -25.12 6.51 -20.17
C SER A 627 -24.46 5.14 -19.96
N ARG A 628 -23.88 4.58 -21.03
CA ARG A 628 -23.19 3.29 -21.05
C ARG A 628 -21.95 3.38 -21.93
N ASP A 629 -21.00 2.49 -21.68
CA ASP A 629 -19.80 2.38 -22.52
C ASP A 629 -20.18 1.98 -23.96
N PHE A 630 -19.52 2.56 -24.97
CA PHE A 630 -19.72 2.22 -26.38
C PHE A 630 -18.58 1.34 -26.90
N VAL A 631 -18.90 0.21 -27.52
CA VAL A 631 -17.90 -0.72 -28.07
C VAL A 631 -17.53 -0.33 -29.50
N ILE A 632 -16.24 -0.16 -29.74
CA ILE A 632 -15.66 0.03 -31.07
C ILE A 632 -15.36 -1.35 -31.67
N GLU A 633 -16.28 -1.84 -32.50
CA GLU A 633 -16.16 -3.12 -33.19
C GLU A 633 -15.30 -2.98 -34.45
N LEU A 634 -14.02 -3.35 -34.34
CA LEU A 634 -13.06 -3.41 -35.46
C LEU A 634 -12.74 -4.87 -35.78
N ASP A 635 -12.53 -5.16 -37.06
CA ASP A 635 -12.14 -6.50 -37.54
C ASP A 635 -10.76 -6.87 -36.97
N GLY A 636 -10.72 -7.94 -36.18
CA GLY A 636 -9.49 -8.43 -35.53
C GLY A 636 -8.55 -9.22 -36.44
N SER A 637 -8.93 -9.46 -37.70
CA SER A 637 -8.07 -10.16 -38.68
C SER A 637 -6.98 -9.26 -39.27
N VAL A 638 -7.14 -7.93 -39.16
CA VAL A 638 -6.21 -6.93 -39.72
C VAL A 638 -5.60 -6.12 -38.59
N LYS A 639 -4.29 -6.29 -38.37
CA LYS A 639 -3.54 -5.48 -37.40
C LYS A 639 -3.28 -4.09 -37.98
N ASN A 640 -3.97 -3.08 -37.48
CA ASN A 640 -3.82 -1.72 -37.98
C ASN A 640 -4.03 -0.66 -36.87
N SER A 641 -3.48 0.52 -37.09
CA SER A 641 -3.70 1.68 -36.22
C SER A 641 -4.93 2.45 -36.67
N TYR A 642 -5.69 2.97 -35.71
CA TYR A 642 -6.88 3.76 -35.98
C TYR A 642 -6.87 5.05 -35.15
N VAL A 643 -7.45 6.10 -35.71
CA VAL A 643 -7.73 7.36 -35.01
C VAL A 643 -9.21 7.39 -34.65
N VAL A 644 -9.52 7.43 -33.36
CA VAL A 644 -10.88 7.58 -32.87
C VAL A 644 -11.12 9.04 -32.53
N LYS A 645 -12.12 9.63 -33.15
CA LYS A 645 -12.62 10.97 -32.87
C LYS A 645 -14.02 10.85 -32.29
N ILE A 646 -14.21 11.43 -31.11
CA ILE A 646 -15.50 11.46 -30.42
C ILE A 646 -15.87 12.91 -30.20
N VAL A 647 -17.10 13.29 -30.56
CA VAL A 647 -17.61 14.65 -30.43
C VAL A 647 -18.89 14.61 -29.60
N SER A 648 -18.98 15.36 -28.51
CA SER A 648 -20.17 15.40 -27.68
C SER A 648 -21.29 16.23 -28.27
N ASP A 649 -22.49 16.12 -27.69
CA ASP A 649 -23.63 16.99 -27.96
C ASP A 649 -23.36 18.48 -27.66
N LYS A 650 -22.27 18.77 -26.92
CA LYS A 650 -21.81 20.12 -26.58
C LYS A 650 -20.58 20.58 -27.37
N GLY A 651 -20.13 19.77 -28.35
CA GLY A 651 -18.99 20.10 -29.22
C GLY A 651 -17.61 19.82 -28.61
N GLU A 652 -17.53 19.26 -27.41
CA GLU A 652 -16.26 18.79 -26.82
C GLU A 652 -15.74 17.60 -27.64
N THR A 653 -14.45 17.61 -27.98
CA THR A 653 -13.84 16.59 -28.85
C THR A 653 -12.74 15.84 -28.13
N VAL A 654 -12.81 14.51 -28.14
CA VAL A 654 -11.73 13.62 -27.69
C VAL A 654 -11.17 12.89 -28.91
N ASN A 655 -9.86 12.99 -29.10
CA ASN A 655 -9.13 12.28 -30.14
C ASN A 655 -8.14 11.32 -29.48
N THR A 656 -8.18 10.05 -29.87
CA THR A 656 -7.21 9.05 -29.40
C THR A 656 -6.71 8.20 -30.56
N LYS A 657 -5.57 7.55 -30.35
CA LYS A 657 -5.03 6.54 -31.25
C LYS A 657 -5.19 5.18 -30.59
N ILE A 658 -5.73 4.22 -31.34
CA ILE A 658 -5.91 2.83 -30.87
C ILE A 658 -5.24 1.87 -31.85
N LEU A 659 -4.84 0.70 -31.36
CA LEU A 659 -4.19 -0.34 -32.15
C LEU A 659 -5.00 -1.63 -32.02
N LYS A 660 -5.61 -2.07 -33.11
CA LYS A 660 -6.40 -3.31 -33.12
C LYS A 660 -5.58 -4.46 -33.68
#